data_AF-W4MFP3-F1
#
_entry.id   AF-W4MFP3-F1
#
_cell.length_a   1.000
_cell.length_b   1.000
_cell.length_c   1.000
_cell.angle_alpha   90.00
_cell.angle_beta   90.00
_cell.angle_gamma   90.00
#
_symmetry.space_group_name_H-M   'P 1'
#
loop_
_entity.id
_entity.type
_entity.pdbx_description
1 polymer ?
#
loop_
_entity_poly.entity_id
_entity_poly.type
_entity_poly.pdbx_seq_one_letter_code
_entity_poly.pdbx_strand_id
1 'polypeptide(L)'
;MNMQPTVPHDRSLAKSLHSHLRCNAEGDTYVFPLDESADADSLANAPAVPQRGQYTEEARQTRLEFVREKTGAALGQVSVSSLDAAKLRGNLESYIGSVELPVGAAGPLWIHGQEANGVFYAPIATTEGALVASISRGAKALTQSGGVTASVFAQQMIRVPAFVFANMETARCFSAWLDDHFDAIKSKTAEYTNHGVLKQLYTKMMGRTVHVYFVYETGDAAGQNMVTTCTWNTCLWILERLREFKHLQVGNFMIESLLSGDKKASYQSFISGRGLSAQAEAFMPAEVLTRLLKVTPQQFFAGYQRVLEGSLQMGIMGFNVNVSNVLAGMFAATGQDIACTHECTVAQLHMELTDRGIYTYLRLPNLALGTVGGGTSLPQQRECLEMIGCAGSGKVYKLAEIVTAFCLALDLSTLAALTGGQFAVAHERLGRNRPVQYLSLQDMHADFFTEVMSATLNDNTFKVTQAVPAAHVELGSSIITELSKQNDNKLIGHFPYRMRFESPVGGAGEREVMVKSKPTDREVIQMFTQLATLGHAAFAEAFKQHGGKLDLLGCHVRELAVCQQQDARFKRYVPEIYGVYQNDEREIYLLVMERLCDMELMDTADDVSGWTPDHIIAAIDGIADIHSIWLGREDELCQQPWLPYPPTAERMQAVSPFWEGLAVQAQDEFPEWFTASDLAMFRRILAAMPQWWQTLDSMPKTLIHNDFNPRNAAFRSTPEGRRLCVYDWELATLHVPQHDVAELLIFVLDEHATREELRHYVEHHRQALEQASGQSLDPELWWEGFCCAVKDLLINRIAMYTMAHTAKHYEFMERVYRTLRRVLHLLDA
;
A
#
# COMPACT_ATOMS: atom_id res chain seq x y z
N MET A 1 -42.84 -7.33 23.92
CA MET A 1 -42.85 -8.64 23.25
C MET A 1 -41.40 -8.99 22.95
N ASN A 2 -40.89 -10.10 23.48
CA ASN A 2 -39.50 -10.53 23.38
C ASN A 2 -39.03 -10.65 21.92
N MET A 3 -37.90 -10.04 21.58
CA MET A 3 -37.10 -10.44 20.42
C MET A 3 -35.65 -10.66 20.88
N GLN A 4 -35.29 -11.92 21.05
CA GLN A 4 -33.90 -12.37 21.15
C GLN A 4 -33.31 -12.48 19.73
N PRO A 5 -32.05 -12.05 19.49
CA PRO A 5 -31.37 -12.36 18.24
C PRO A 5 -30.80 -13.78 18.29
N THR A 6 -31.22 -14.63 17.37
CA THR A 6 -30.66 -15.96 17.14
C THR A 6 -29.33 -15.86 16.41
N VAL A 7 -28.22 -15.99 17.15
CA VAL A 7 -26.91 -16.31 16.58
C VAL A 7 -26.78 -17.85 16.55
N PRO A 8 -26.30 -18.48 15.47
CA PRO A 8 -26.07 -19.92 15.47
C PRO A 8 -24.88 -20.21 16.39
N HIS A 9 -25.13 -20.77 17.57
CA HIS A 9 -24.09 -21.37 18.40
C HIS A 9 -23.58 -22.63 17.71
N ASP A 10 -22.41 -22.55 17.11
CA ASP A 10 -21.64 -23.71 16.69
C ASP A 10 -21.26 -24.53 17.94
N ARG A 11 -22.02 -25.60 18.20
CA ARG A 11 -21.82 -26.52 19.34
C ARG A 11 -20.66 -27.50 19.12
N SER A 12 -19.88 -27.37 18.04
CA SER A 12 -18.73 -28.25 17.79
C SER A 12 -17.54 -27.95 18.70
N LEU A 13 -17.29 -26.68 19.05
CA LEU A 13 -16.18 -26.31 19.95
C LEU A 13 -16.41 -26.71 21.41
N ALA A 14 -17.67 -26.69 21.88
CA ALA A 14 -18.00 -27.02 23.27
C ALA A 14 -17.79 -28.50 23.60
N LYS A 15 -17.81 -29.40 22.61
CA LYS A 15 -17.59 -30.84 22.82
C LYS A 15 -16.11 -31.22 22.97
N SER A 16 -15.18 -30.42 22.44
CA SER A 16 -13.74 -30.65 22.59
C SER A 16 -13.18 -30.19 23.94
N LEU A 17 -13.84 -29.24 24.62
CA LEU A 17 -13.40 -28.74 25.92
C LEU A 17 -13.88 -29.60 27.11
N HIS A 18 -14.87 -30.48 26.91
CA HIS A 18 -15.39 -31.34 27.98
C HIS A 18 -14.64 -32.69 28.12
N SER A 19 -13.75 -33.06 27.21
CA SER A 19 -12.99 -34.32 27.31
C SER A 19 -11.81 -34.27 28.29
N HIS A 20 -11.44 -33.09 28.81
CA HIS A 20 -10.30 -32.93 29.71
C HIS A 20 -10.65 -32.56 31.16
N LEU A 21 -11.93 -32.47 31.50
CA LEU A 21 -12.38 -32.14 32.85
C LEU A 21 -13.04 -33.36 33.49
N ARG A 22 -12.26 -34.17 34.22
CA ARG A 22 -12.80 -35.18 35.14
C ARG A 22 -13.07 -34.51 36.48
N CYS A 23 -14.34 -34.34 36.81
CA CYS A 23 -14.78 -33.95 38.16
C CYS A 23 -14.92 -35.24 38.98
N ASN A 24 -14.11 -35.42 40.02
CA ASN A 24 -14.32 -36.52 40.97
C ASN A 24 -15.44 -36.14 41.94
N ALA A 25 -16.43 -37.01 42.01
CA ALA A 25 -17.55 -36.90 42.91
C ALA A 25 -17.12 -37.33 44.32
N GLU A 26 -16.46 -36.44 45.07
CA GLU A 26 -16.39 -36.43 46.54
C GLU A 26 -15.53 -35.22 47.01
N GLY A 27 -16.20 -34.15 47.47
CA GLY A 27 -15.65 -33.15 48.41
C GLY A 27 -14.53 -32.20 47.93
N ASP A 28 -14.92 -30.96 47.62
CA ASP A 28 -14.15 -29.70 47.71
C ASP A 28 -12.60 -29.77 47.80
N THR A 29 -11.92 -30.03 46.69
CA THR A 29 -10.67 -29.34 46.33
C THR A 29 -10.38 -29.55 44.84
N TYR A 30 -10.35 -28.46 44.08
CA TYR A 30 -9.86 -28.50 42.70
C TYR A 30 -8.34 -28.70 42.73
N VAL A 31 -7.88 -29.91 42.48
CA VAL A 31 -6.46 -30.18 42.21
C VAL A 31 -6.29 -30.08 40.70
N PHE A 32 -5.52 -29.09 40.23
CA PHE A 32 -5.06 -29.09 38.84
C PHE A 32 -4.37 -30.44 38.59
N PRO A 33 -4.71 -31.19 37.54
CA PRO A 33 -4.03 -32.44 37.26
C PRO A 33 -2.58 -32.11 36.95
N LEU A 34 -1.71 -32.28 37.94
CA LEU A 34 -0.29 -32.48 37.69
C LEU A 34 -0.24 -33.78 36.91
N ASP A 35 0.23 -33.71 35.67
CA ASP A 35 0.45 -34.89 34.86
C ASP A 35 1.48 -35.79 35.58
N GLU A 36 1.01 -36.82 36.29
CA GLU A 36 1.85 -37.77 37.03
C GLU A 36 2.79 -38.56 36.10
N SER A 37 2.63 -38.44 34.77
CA SER A 37 3.53 -39.03 33.77
C SER A 37 4.72 -38.12 33.39
N ALA A 38 4.66 -36.83 33.72
CA ALA A 38 5.82 -35.95 33.65
C ALA A 38 6.65 -36.19 34.91
N ASP A 39 7.76 -36.91 34.76
CA ASP A 39 8.71 -37.16 35.84
C ASP A 39 9.14 -35.81 36.44
N ALA A 40 8.61 -35.46 37.62
CA ALA A 40 8.76 -34.13 38.23
C ALA A 40 10.25 -33.81 38.46
N ASP A 41 11.08 -34.83 38.68
CA ASP A 41 12.53 -34.72 38.75
C ASP A 41 13.17 -34.35 37.40
N SER A 42 12.59 -34.75 36.27
CA SER A 42 13.10 -34.40 34.93
C SER A 42 12.85 -32.93 34.56
N LEU A 43 11.70 -32.38 34.96
CA LEU A 43 11.35 -30.96 34.77
C LEU A 43 12.09 -30.06 35.77
N ALA A 44 12.28 -30.52 37.01
CA ALA A 44 13.10 -29.83 38.01
C ALA A 44 14.58 -29.76 37.62
N ASN A 45 15.07 -30.75 36.85
CA ASN A 45 16.45 -30.82 36.34
C ASN A 45 16.61 -30.31 34.89
N ALA A 46 15.60 -29.64 34.32
CA ALA A 46 15.73 -29.06 33.00
C ALA A 46 16.88 -28.03 32.98
N PRO A 47 17.81 -28.12 32.01
CA PRO A 47 18.97 -27.22 31.97
C PRO A 47 18.51 -25.78 31.73
N ALA A 48 18.94 -24.87 32.60
CA ALA A 48 18.70 -23.45 32.43
C ALA A 48 19.53 -22.88 31.26
N VAL A 49 19.08 -21.75 30.70
CA VAL A 49 19.85 -21.02 29.69
C VAL A 49 21.24 -20.65 30.25
N PRO A 50 22.34 -21.02 29.56
CA PRO A 50 23.69 -20.90 30.10
C PRO A 50 24.20 -19.44 30.15
N GLN A 51 25.32 -19.24 30.85
CA GLN A 51 26.04 -17.94 30.92
C GLN A 51 25.17 -16.77 31.41
N ARG A 52 24.31 -17.03 32.41
CA ARG A 52 23.45 -16.00 33.02
C ARG A 52 24.28 -14.83 33.56
N GLY A 53 23.87 -13.60 33.26
CA GLY A 53 24.54 -12.38 33.72
C GLY A 53 25.83 -12.03 32.96
N GLN A 54 26.21 -12.80 31.94
CA GLN A 54 27.35 -12.49 31.08
C GLN A 54 26.91 -11.89 29.74
N TYR A 55 27.55 -10.77 29.39
CA TYR A 55 27.19 -9.89 28.27
C TYR A 55 28.28 -9.88 27.18
N THR A 56 28.99 -10.99 26.97
CA THR A 56 29.99 -11.08 25.90
C THR A 56 29.41 -11.77 24.67
N GLU A 57 30.11 -11.64 23.53
CA GLU A 57 29.71 -12.32 22.30
C GLU A 57 29.81 -13.84 22.44
N GLU A 58 30.82 -14.35 23.15
CA GLU A 58 30.95 -15.79 23.42
C GLU A 58 29.75 -16.30 24.23
N ALA A 59 29.34 -15.55 25.26
CA ALA A 59 28.16 -15.88 26.05
C ALA A 59 26.87 -15.87 25.22
N ARG A 60 26.75 -14.95 24.24
CA ARG A 60 25.64 -14.94 23.28
C ARG A 60 25.65 -16.19 22.40
N GLN A 61 26.79 -16.56 21.83
CA GLN A 61 26.92 -17.74 20.98
C GLN A 61 26.59 -19.03 21.75
N THR A 62 27.10 -19.19 22.98
CA THR A 62 26.76 -20.35 23.82
C THR A 62 25.26 -20.46 24.08
N ARG A 63 24.57 -19.33 24.32
CA ARG A 63 23.11 -19.33 24.50
C ARG A 63 22.37 -19.67 23.20
N LEU A 64 22.82 -19.14 22.07
CA LEU A 64 22.23 -19.41 20.76
C LEU A 64 22.37 -20.89 20.37
N GLU A 65 23.54 -21.48 20.56
CA GLU A 65 23.80 -22.92 20.36
C GLU A 65 22.92 -23.77 21.28
N PHE A 66 22.83 -23.40 22.56
CA PHE A 66 21.94 -24.06 23.50
C PHE A 66 20.47 -24.06 23.01
N VAL A 67 19.96 -22.92 22.54
CA VAL A 67 18.58 -22.84 22.02
C VAL A 67 18.42 -23.68 20.74
N ARG A 68 19.40 -23.65 19.84
CA ARG A 68 19.40 -24.49 18.61
C ARG A 68 19.34 -25.97 18.96
N GLU A 69 20.15 -26.43 19.91
CA GLU A 69 20.18 -27.82 20.37
C GLU A 69 18.84 -28.23 21.01
N LYS A 70 18.26 -27.39 21.88
CA LYS A 70 17.03 -27.72 22.60
C LYS A 70 15.76 -27.64 21.76
N THR A 71 15.74 -26.82 20.71
CA THR A 71 14.53 -26.58 19.91
C THR A 71 14.59 -27.15 18.50
N GLY A 72 15.78 -27.47 17.98
CA GLY A 72 15.99 -27.85 16.58
C GLY A 72 15.86 -26.70 15.58
N ALA A 73 15.55 -25.47 16.01
CA ALA A 73 15.41 -24.31 15.15
C ALA A 73 16.77 -23.72 14.76
N ALA A 74 16.98 -23.42 13.47
CA ALA A 74 18.26 -22.89 12.99
C ALA A 74 18.57 -21.45 13.44
N LEU A 75 17.54 -20.61 13.62
CA LEU A 75 17.67 -19.20 14.04
C LEU A 75 18.66 -18.37 13.20
N GLY A 76 18.72 -18.62 11.88
CA GLY A 76 19.68 -17.99 10.97
C GLY A 76 19.61 -16.46 11.02
N GLN A 77 18.42 -15.87 10.86
CA GLN A 77 18.26 -14.41 10.80
C GLN A 77 18.32 -13.74 12.17
N VAL A 78 17.69 -14.32 13.20
CA VAL A 78 17.74 -13.78 14.58
C VAL A 78 19.18 -13.68 15.06
N SER A 79 20.04 -14.63 14.68
CA SER A 79 21.45 -14.63 15.10
C SER A 79 22.29 -13.50 14.50
N VAL A 80 21.83 -12.91 13.39
CA VAL A 80 22.47 -11.76 12.73
C VAL A 80 22.05 -10.50 13.48
N SER A 81 23.02 -9.82 14.07
CA SER A 81 22.77 -8.56 14.75
C SER A 81 23.98 -7.65 14.68
N SER A 82 23.70 -6.35 14.50
CA SER A 82 24.70 -5.28 14.62
C SER A 82 24.88 -4.80 16.07
N LEU A 83 24.10 -5.31 17.02
CA LEU A 83 24.17 -4.90 18.42
C LEU A 83 25.33 -5.56 19.16
N ASP A 84 26.11 -4.74 19.86
CA ASP A 84 27.20 -5.16 20.73
C ASP A 84 26.65 -5.72 22.05
N ALA A 85 26.85 -7.02 22.28
CA ALA A 85 26.40 -7.72 23.49
C ALA A 85 26.84 -7.03 24.78
N ALA A 86 28.05 -6.45 24.81
CA ALA A 86 28.60 -5.81 26.01
C ALA A 86 27.87 -4.52 26.38
N LYS A 87 27.26 -3.85 25.37
CA LYS A 87 26.51 -2.60 25.55
C LYS A 87 25.04 -2.83 25.90
N LEU A 88 24.54 -4.07 25.84
CA LEU A 88 23.15 -4.41 26.17
C LEU A 88 22.92 -4.62 27.68
N ARG A 89 23.94 -4.40 28.52
CA ARG A 89 23.80 -4.46 29.97
C ARG A 89 22.80 -3.40 30.45
N GLY A 90 21.69 -3.86 31.02
CA GLY A 90 20.60 -3.00 31.48
C GLY A 90 19.49 -2.78 30.45
N ASN A 91 19.63 -3.33 29.24
CA ASN A 91 18.55 -3.37 28.24
C ASN A 91 17.78 -4.69 28.28
N LEU A 92 18.48 -5.83 28.42
CA LEU A 92 17.88 -7.16 28.55
C LEU A 92 18.85 -8.18 29.13
N GLU A 93 18.35 -9.35 29.51
CA GLU A 93 19.12 -10.53 29.89
C GLU A 93 19.11 -11.62 28.80
N SER A 94 20.05 -12.56 28.87
CA SER A 94 20.07 -13.78 28.05
C SER A 94 20.00 -13.53 26.53
N TYR A 95 20.69 -12.49 26.06
CA TYR A 95 20.73 -12.12 24.64
C TYR A 95 21.19 -13.28 23.74
N ILE A 96 20.44 -13.52 22.66
CA ILE A 96 20.75 -14.51 21.61
C ILE A 96 20.84 -13.86 20.20
N GLY A 97 20.26 -12.68 20.02
CA GLY A 97 20.09 -12.06 18.72
C GLY A 97 18.97 -11.02 18.71
N SER A 98 18.68 -10.44 17.54
CA SER A 98 17.72 -9.33 17.38
C SER A 98 16.66 -9.64 16.31
N VAL A 99 15.57 -8.88 16.36
CA VAL A 99 14.56 -8.85 15.30
C VAL A 99 14.62 -7.49 14.59
N GLU A 100 14.51 -7.51 13.28
CA GLU A 100 14.45 -6.30 12.47
C GLU A 100 12.99 -5.86 12.30
N LEU A 101 12.73 -4.57 12.49
CA LEU A 101 11.44 -3.94 12.23
C LEU A 101 11.62 -2.89 11.13
N PRO A 102 10.83 -2.92 10.04
CA PRO A 102 10.88 -1.88 9.02
C PRO A 102 10.54 -0.52 9.61
N VAL A 103 11.33 0.51 9.28
CA VAL A 103 11.11 1.89 9.73
C VAL A 103 10.76 2.75 8.51
N GLY A 104 9.55 3.32 8.51
CA GLY A 104 9.13 4.31 7.52
C GLY A 104 9.18 5.75 8.06
N ALA A 105 9.28 6.72 7.17
CA ALA A 105 9.22 8.14 7.50
C ALA A 105 7.84 8.72 7.20
N ALA A 106 7.13 9.22 8.21
CA ALA A 106 5.83 9.85 8.06
C ALA A 106 5.94 11.38 8.13
N GLY A 107 5.36 12.10 7.16
CA GLY A 107 5.43 13.56 7.10
C GLY A 107 5.24 14.12 5.70
N PRO A 108 5.48 15.42 5.47
CA PRO A 108 5.89 16.43 6.46
C PRO A 108 4.75 16.87 7.39
N LEU A 109 5.04 17.09 8.67
CA LEU A 109 4.14 17.74 9.63
C LEU A 109 4.74 19.05 10.15
N TRP A 110 4.08 20.17 9.89
CA TRP A 110 4.47 21.48 10.45
C TRP A 110 3.87 21.66 11.85
N ILE A 111 4.73 21.82 12.85
CA ILE A 111 4.36 21.94 14.27
C ILE A 111 4.80 23.30 14.80
N HIS A 112 3.90 23.95 15.53
CA HIS A 112 4.06 25.19 16.29
C HIS A 112 3.95 24.88 17.78
N GLY A 113 4.89 24.08 18.28
CA GLY A 113 4.99 23.69 19.67
C GLY A 113 5.71 24.72 20.54
N GLN A 114 5.66 24.55 21.86
CA GLN A 114 6.51 25.32 22.77
C GLN A 114 7.98 24.93 22.60
N GLU A 115 8.25 23.64 22.33
CA GLU A 115 9.59 23.07 22.19
C GLU A 115 9.83 22.49 20.77
N ALA A 116 8.78 22.09 20.07
CA ALA A 116 8.79 21.56 18.71
C ALA A 116 8.29 22.60 17.70
N ASN A 117 9.19 23.43 17.16
CA ASN A 117 8.86 24.42 16.14
C ASN A 117 9.52 24.08 14.80
N GLY A 118 8.72 23.85 13.75
CA GLY A 118 9.22 23.54 12.40
C GLY A 118 8.55 22.32 11.76
N VAL A 119 9.13 21.85 10.66
CA VAL A 119 8.64 20.69 9.90
C VAL A 119 9.35 19.43 10.37
N PHE A 120 8.57 18.40 10.72
CA PHE A 120 9.08 17.13 11.22
C PHE A 120 8.66 15.95 10.33
N TYR A 121 9.49 14.90 10.36
CA TYR A 121 9.24 13.61 9.74
C TYR A 121 9.39 12.54 10.82
N ALA A 122 8.29 11.90 11.23
CA ALA A 122 8.31 10.90 12.30
C ALA A 122 8.83 9.55 11.80
N PRO A 123 9.78 8.90 12.50
CA PRO A 123 10.14 7.52 12.25
C PRO A 123 9.07 6.59 12.83
N ILE A 124 8.55 5.68 12.02
CA ILE A 124 7.48 4.74 12.37
C ILE A 124 7.98 3.32 12.10
N ALA A 125 8.33 2.58 13.16
CA ALA A 125 8.69 1.17 13.06
C ALA A 125 7.43 0.30 13.04
N THR A 126 7.10 -0.34 11.91
CA THR A 126 5.86 -1.10 11.77
C THR A 126 5.95 -2.18 10.68
N THR A 127 5.14 -3.22 10.83
CA THR A 127 4.85 -4.20 9.78
C THR A 127 3.43 -4.06 9.22
N GLU A 128 2.65 -3.10 9.73
CA GLU A 128 1.30 -2.81 9.24
C GLU A 128 1.38 -2.01 7.94
N GLY A 129 0.95 -2.63 6.85
CA GLY A 129 0.79 -1.96 5.56
C GLY A 129 -0.18 -0.78 5.63
N ALA A 130 0.03 0.23 4.78
CA ALA A 130 -0.72 1.50 4.76
C ALA A 130 -0.52 2.45 5.94
N LEU A 131 0.02 2.00 7.09
CA LEU A 131 0.08 2.84 8.29
C LEU A 131 0.86 4.13 8.07
N VAL A 132 2.11 4.03 7.61
CA VAL A 132 2.99 5.20 7.35
C VAL A 132 2.34 6.14 6.33
N ALA A 133 1.73 5.58 5.27
CA ALA A 133 1.04 6.37 4.25
C ALA A 133 -0.17 7.12 4.82
N SER A 134 -0.94 6.50 5.72
CA SER A 134 -2.07 7.16 6.39
C SER A 134 -1.60 8.28 7.32
N ILE A 135 -0.54 8.06 8.10
CA ILE A 135 0.06 9.10 8.95
C ILE A 135 0.54 10.26 8.08
N SER A 136 1.25 10.00 6.97
CA SER A 136 1.72 11.03 6.03
C SER A 136 0.57 11.79 5.37
N ARG A 137 -0.54 11.13 5.03
CA ARG A 137 -1.74 11.81 4.49
C ARG A 137 -2.33 12.79 5.50
N GLY A 138 -2.48 12.37 6.75
CA GLY A 138 -2.93 13.23 7.84
C GLY A 138 -1.97 14.38 8.11
N ALA A 139 -0.66 14.10 8.12
CA ALA A 139 0.38 15.09 8.36
C ALA A 139 0.39 16.16 7.27
N LYS A 140 0.29 15.75 6.00
CA LYS A 140 0.17 16.66 4.85
C LYS A 140 -1.08 17.53 4.96
N ALA A 141 -2.22 16.96 5.37
CA ALA A 141 -3.47 17.69 5.55
C ALA A 141 -3.34 18.76 6.65
N LEU A 142 -2.73 18.42 7.78
CA LEU A 142 -2.48 19.38 8.86
C LEU A 142 -1.49 20.48 8.46
N THR A 143 -0.39 20.12 7.80
CA THR A 143 0.60 21.09 7.29
C THR A 143 -0.04 22.10 6.33
N GLN A 144 -0.86 21.62 5.37
CA GLN A 144 -1.57 22.52 4.44
C GLN A 144 -2.71 23.31 5.10
N SER A 145 -3.09 22.97 6.33
CA SER A 145 -4.08 23.70 7.11
C SER A 145 -3.47 24.80 7.99
N GLY A 146 -2.15 25.02 7.90
CA GLY A 146 -1.42 25.99 8.73
C GLY A 146 -0.56 25.37 9.82
N GLY A 147 -0.52 24.04 9.92
CA GLY A 147 0.24 23.29 10.92
C GLY A 147 -0.57 22.98 12.17
N VAL A 148 0.12 22.42 13.16
CA VAL A 148 -0.44 21.97 14.45
C VAL A 148 0.16 22.77 15.58
N THR A 149 -0.67 23.30 16.48
CA THR A 149 -0.19 23.85 17.76
C THR A 149 -0.15 22.73 18.78
N ALA A 150 0.99 22.53 19.44
CA ALA A 150 1.18 21.48 20.43
C ALA A 150 1.79 22.02 21.73
N SER A 151 1.44 21.44 22.87
CA SER A 151 2.01 21.85 24.16
C SER A 151 1.94 20.73 25.19
N VAL A 152 2.92 20.69 26.09
CA VAL A 152 2.93 19.86 27.30
C VAL A 152 2.39 20.66 28.48
N PHE A 153 1.42 20.10 29.19
CA PHE A 153 0.72 20.74 30.30
C PHE A 153 1.19 20.26 31.68
N ALA A 154 1.69 19.03 31.76
CA ALA A 154 2.14 18.46 33.03
C ALA A 154 3.15 17.32 32.80
N GLN A 155 4.05 17.13 33.76
CA GLN A 155 4.88 15.94 33.90
C GLN A 155 4.70 15.37 35.31
N GLN A 156 4.30 14.11 35.41
CA GLN A 156 4.18 13.41 36.70
C GLN A 156 4.33 11.90 36.57
N MET A 157 5.45 11.35 37.03
CA MET A 157 5.60 9.91 37.18
C MET A 157 5.21 9.48 38.60
N ILE A 158 4.46 8.39 38.72
CA ILE A 158 3.81 7.99 39.97
C ILE A 158 4.30 6.61 40.41
N ARG A 159 4.57 6.45 41.71
CA ARG A 159 4.76 5.14 42.36
C ARG A 159 3.91 5.07 43.63
N VAL A 160 3.25 3.93 43.87
CA VAL A 160 2.27 3.80 44.96
C VAL A 160 2.53 2.58 45.84
N PRO A 161 3.44 2.68 46.84
CA PRO A 161 3.59 1.67 47.86
C PRO A 161 2.36 1.54 48.77
N ALA A 162 2.20 0.36 49.36
CA ALA A 162 1.16 0.05 50.34
C ALA A 162 1.78 -0.37 51.69
N PHE A 163 1.25 0.21 52.76
CA PHE A 163 1.62 -0.07 54.14
C PHE A 163 0.39 -0.61 54.87
N VAL A 164 0.51 -1.82 55.42
CA VAL A 164 -0.59 -2.51 56.10
C VAL A 164 -0.39 -2.43 57.62
N PHE A 165 -1.40 -1.91 58.32
CA PHE A 165 -1.39 -1.72 59.76
C PHE A 165 -2.33 -2.68 60.48
N ALA A 166 -2.29 -2.69 61.82
CA ALA A 166 -3.17 -3.52 62.63
C ALA A 166 -4.66 -3.11 62.53
N ASN A 167 -4.93 -1.80 62.44
CA ASN A 167 -6.28 -1.26 62.39
C ASN A 167 -6.34 0.09 61.66
N MET A 168 -7.55 0.62 61.45
CA MET A 168 -7.77 1.89 60.74
C MET A 168 -7.19 3.10 61.48
N GLU A 169 -7.15 3.07 62.82
CA GLU A 169 -6.64 4.19 63.62
C GLU A 169 -5.14 4.38 63.42
N THR A 170 -4.37 3.29 63.52
CA THR A 170 -2.92 3.30 63.27
C THR A 170 -2.59 3.67 61.82
N ALA A 171 -3.39 3.20 60.86
CA ALA A 171 -3.28 3.62 59.46
C ALA A 171 -3.54 5.13 59.27
N ARG A 172 -4.54 5.71 59.96
CA ARG A 172 -4.82 7.15 59.93
C ARG A 172 -3.69 7.96 60.54
N CYS A 173 -3.13 7.50 61.67
CA CYS A 173 -1.99 8.14 62.31
C CYS A 173 -0.75 8.12 61.41
N PHE A 174 -0.50 7.03 60.67
CA PHE A 174 0.57 7.00 59.67
C PHE A 174 0.34 7.98 58.53
N SER A 175 -0.89 8.12 58.04
CA SER A 175 -1.21 9.13 57.02
C SER A 175 -0.90 10.55 57.48
N ALA A 176 -1.34 10.91 58.69
CA ALA A 176 -1.03 12.23 59.26
C ALA A 176 0.48 12.43 59.47
N TRP A 177 1.19 11.38 59.89
CA TRP A 177 2.65 11.42 60.03
C TRP A 177 3.35 11.72 58.71
N LEU A 178 2.90 11.13 57.59
CA LEU A 178 3.46 11.42 56.26
C LEU A 178 3.28 12.88 55.86
N ASP A 179 2.11 13.46 56.14
CA ASP A 179 1.82 14.87 55.85
C ASP A 179 2.73 15.80 56.66
N ASP A 180 2.89 15.53 57.96
CA ASP A 180 3.76 16.31 58.86
C ASP A 180 5.26 16.21 58.50
N HIS A 181 5.68 15.15 57.80
CA HIS A 181 7.08 14.85 57.49
C HIS A 181 7.40 14.97 55.99
N PHE A 182 6.54 15.60 55.18
CA PHE A 182 6.73 15.69 53.73
C PHE A 182 8.10 16.25 53.34
N ASP A 183 8.58 17.33 53.98
CA ASP A 183 9.86 17.96 53.64
C ASP A 183 11.06 17.03 53.94
N ALA A 184 10.99 16.28 55.04
CA ALA A 184 12.03 15.29 55.38
C ALA A 184 12.02 14.13 54.40
N ILE A 185 10.83 13.63 54.01
CA ILE A 185 10.66 12.59 53.00
C ILE A 185 11.22 13.06 51.65
N LYS A 186 10.87 14.28 51.23
CA LYS A 186 11.34 14.90 50.00
C LYS A 186 12.86 15.04 49.98
N SER A 187 13.46 15.50 51.08
CA SER A 187 14.92 15.59 51.23
C SER A 187 15.57 14.21 51.11
N LYS A 188 14.99 13.19 51.77
CA LYS A 188 15.52 11.83 51.71
C LYS A 188 15.44 11.24 50.30
N THR A 189 14.33 11.48 49.62
CA THR A 189 14.14 11.06 48.23
C THR A 189 15.17 11.67 47.29
N ALA A 190 15.53 12.94 47.48
CA ALA A 190 16.51 13.65 46.65
C ALA A 190 17.93 13.07 46.73
N GLU A 191 18.27 12.30 47.79
CA GLU A 191 19.58 11.62 47.90
C GLU A 191 19.77 10.51 46.85
N TYR A 192 18.69 10.01 46.24
CA TYR A 192 18.72 8.85 45.33
C TYR A 192 18.55 9.22 43.85
N THR A 193 18.51 10.51 43.52
CA THR A 193 18.37 10.95 42.13
C THR A 193 18.95 12.35 41.92
N ASN A 194 19.58 12.57 40.77
CA ASN A 194 20.08 13.88 40.34
C ASN A 194 19.06 14.68 39.52
N HIS A 195 18.01 14.02 39.03
CA HIS A 195 17.06 14.60 38.05
C HIS A 195 15.60 14.53 38.52
N GLY A 196 15.29 13.60 39.40
CA GLY A 196 13.94 13.39 39.89
C GLY A 196 13.60 14.36 41.03
N VAL A 197 12.40 14.93 41.00
CA VAL A 197 11.92 15.82 42.06
C VAL A 197 10.58 15.31 42.58
N LEU A 198 10.50 14.99 43.87
CA LEU A 198 9.23 14.68 44.52
C LEU A 198 8.40 15.96 44.64
N LYS A 199 7.31 16.03 43.88
CA LYS A 199 6.41 17.19 43.82
C LYS A 199 5.28 17.08 44.83
N GLN A 200 4.74 15.88 45.00
CA GLN A 200 3.60 15.65 45.87
C GLN A 200 3.70 14.28 46.53
N LEU A 201 3.22 14.22 47.77
CA LEU A 201 2.97 13.01 48.52
C LEU A 201 1.54 13.09 49.04
N TYR A 202 0.74 12.06 48.82
CA TYR A 202 -0.61 11.98 49.40
C TYR A 202 -1.00 10.53 49.60
N THR A 203 -2.01 10.28 50.42
CA THR A 203 -2.43 8.91 50.76
C THR A 203 -3.85 8.61 50.31
N LYS A 204 -4.14 7.33 50.08
CA LYS A 204 -5.48 6.78 50.04
C LYS A 204 -5.56 5.59 50.99
N MET A 205 -6.52 5.63 51.90
CA MET A 205 -6.73 4.53 52.85
C MET A 205 -7.78 3.55 52.34
N MET A 206 -7.49 2.26 52.45
CA MET A 206 -8.43 1.16 52.18
C MET A 206 -8.46 0.26 53.42
N GLY A 207 -9.41 0.49 54.32
CA GLY A 207 -9.43 -0.14 55.63
C GLY A 207 -8.15 0.16 56.42
N ARG A 208 -7.41 -0.88 56.82
CA ARG A 208 -6.15 -0.78 57.58
C ARG A 208 -4.90 -0.63 56.69
N THR A 209 -5.07 -0.44 55.39
CA THR A 209 -3.97 -0.28 54.44
C THR A 209 -3.89 1.17 53.97
N VAL A 210 -2.69 1.74 53.96
CA VAL A 210 -2.40 3.08 53.44
C VAL A 210 -1.62 2.95 52.15
N HIS A 211 -2.21 3.42 51.05
CA HIS A 211 -1.56 3.54 49.75
C HIS A 211 -0.98 4.94 49.64
N VAL A 212 0.33 5.05 49.46
CA VAL A 212 1.03 6.34 49.48
C VAL A 212 1.45 6.69 48.06
N TYR A 213 0.89 7.75 47.50
CA TYR A 213 1.21 8.23 46.17
C TYR A 213 2.43 9.14 46.22
N PHE A 214 3.55 8.65 45.68
CA PHE A 214 4.72 9.47 45.41
C PHE A 214 4.65 9.99 43.97
N VAL A 215 4.62 11.31 43.80
CA VAL A 215 4.46 11.97 42.50
C VAL A 215 5.73 12.76 42.17
N TYR A 216 6.34 12.43 41.04
CA TYR A 216 7.66 12.91 40.64
C TYR A 216 7.64 13.66 39.30
N GLU A 217 8.45 14.72 39.19
CA GLU A 217 9.03 15.12 37.90
C GLU A 217 10.31 14.31 37.66
N THR A 218 10.61 13.97 36.41
CA THR A 218 11.66 12.98 36.08
C THR A 218 12.71 13.48 35.09
N GLY A 219 12.70 14.77 34.78
CA GLY A 219 13.56 15.35 33.75
C GLY A 219 13.26 14.70 32.40
N ASP A 220 14.31 14.32 31.66
CA ASP A 220 14.20 13.73 30.32
C ASP A 220 14.04 12.21 30.28
N ALA A 221 14.06 11.54 31.44
CA ALA A 221 13.83 10.10 31.52
C ALA A 221 12.33 9.83 31.66
N ALA A 222 11.87 8.70 31.09
CA ALA A 222 10.53 8.17 31.38
C ALA A 222 10.34 7.90 32.88
N GLY A 223 11.43 7.63 33.60
CA GLY A 223 11.49 7.75 35.05
C GLY A 223 10.95 6.56 35.85
N GLN A 224 10.32 5.56 35.24
CA GLN A 224 9.73 4.39 35.93
C GLN A 224 10.71 3.68 36.88
N ASN A 225 11.93 3.39 36.41
CA ASN A 225 12.95 2.72 37.23
C ASN A 225 13.50 3.64 38.32
N MET A 226 13.73 4.90 37.97
CA MET A 226 14.25 5.92 38.89
C MET A 226 13.28 6.13 40.06
N VAL A 227 11.98 6.32 39.80
CA VAL A 227 10.98 6.53 40.86
C VAL A 227 10.83 5.32 41.76
N THR A 228 10.98 4.09 41.22
CA THR A 228 10.98 2.87 42.02
C THR A 228 12.14 2.85 43.01
N THR A 229 13.36 3.12 42.54
CA THR A 229 14.55 3.16 43.42
C THR A 229 14.44 4.27 44.46
N CYS A 230 13.99 5.46 44.06
CA CYS A 230 13.80 6.58 44.98
C CYS A 230 12.75 6.26 46.05
N THR A 231 11.59 5.74 45.63
CA THR A 231 10.49 5.36 46.52
C THR A 231 10.91 4.22 47.45
N TRP A 232 11.61 3.20 46.94
CA TRP A 232 12.06 2.05 47.72
C TRP A 232 12.96 2.48 48.89
N ASN A 233 14.03 3.22 48.59
CA ASN A 233 14.96 3.66 49.62
C ASN A 233 14.32 4.65 50.59
N THR A 234 13.43 5.53 50.11
CA THR A 234 12.66 6.43 50.96
C THR A 234 11.71 5.65 51.89
N CYS A 235 11.06 4.60 51.39
CA CYS A 235 10.19 3.76 52.19
C CYS A 235 10.97 2.95 53.24
N LEU A 236 12.17 2.45 52.92
CA LEU A 236 13.04 1.82 53.91
C LEU A 236 13.41 2.79 55.05
N TRP A 237 13.71 4.05 54.70
CA TRP A 237 13.94 5.09 55.69
C TRP A 237 12.68 5.40 56.53
N ILE A 238 11.49 5.47 55.90
CA ILE A 238 10.22 5.64 56.62
C ILE A 238 10.03 4.47 57.60
N LEU A 239 10.22 3.23 57.16
CA LEU A 239 10.09 2.04 58.01
C LEU A 239 11.07 2.06 59.19
N GLU A 240 12.28 2.58 59.00
CA GLU A 240 13.25 2.79 60.06
C GLU A 240 12.75 3.82 61.08
N ARG A 241 12.26 4.99 60.62
CA ARG A 241 11.71 6.04 61.49
C ARG A 241 10.48 5.61 62.27
N LEU A 242 9.60 4.81 61.67
CA LEU A 242 8.40 4.32 62.35
C LEU A 242 8.72 3.39 63.53
N ARG A 243 9.91 2.76 63.59
CA ARG A 243 10.31 1.93 64.74
C ARG A 243 10.40 2.71 66.05
N GLU A 244 10.56 4.03 65.99
CA GLU A 244 10.54 4.91 67.16
C GLU A 244 9.15 5.00 67.80
N PHE A 245 8.08 4.71 67.04
CA PHE A 245 6.69 4.80 67.47
C PHE A 245 6.09 3.41 67.75
N LYS A 246 6.07 3.01 69.03
CA LYS A 246 5.55 1.68 69.45
C LYS A 246 4.13 1.35 68.97
N HIS A 247 3.30 2.37 68.71
CA HIS A 247 1.92 2.22 68.28
C HIS A 247 1.73 2.23 66.74
N LEU A 248 2.77 2.53 65.95
CA LEU A 248 2.74 2.57 64.48
C LEU A 248 3.52 1.39 63.88
N GLN A 249 3.10 0.17 64.18
CA GLN A 249 3.73 -1.02 63.61
C GLN A 249 3.16 -1.35 62.23
N VAL A 250 4.06 -1.38 61.23
CA VAL A 250 3.74 -1.83 59.87
C VAL A 250 3.83 -3.36 59.83
N GLY A 251 2.70 -4.02 59.57
CA GLY A 251 2.63 -5.47 59.46
C GLY A 251 3.10 -6.00 58.10
N ASN A 252 2.84 -5.26 57.01
CA ASN A 252 3.34 -5.59 55.68
C ASN A 252 3.61 -4.32 54.87
N PHE A 253 4.61 -4.39 54.00
CA PHE A 253 5.01 -3.32 53.09
C PHE A 253 5.20 -3.88 51.67
N MET A 254 4.63 -3.18 50.69
CA MET A 254 4.80 -3.48 49.27
C MET A 254 5.15 -2.20 48.53
N ILE A 255 6.15 -2.27 47.63
CA ILE A 255 6.60 -1.11 46.86
C ILE A 255 5.57 -0.62 45.83
N GLU A 256 4.66 -1.50 45.40
CA GLU A 256 3.63 -1.21 44.41
C GLU A 256 2.33 -1.89 44.79
N SER A 257 1.22 -1.20 44.55
CA SER A 257 -0.15 -1.65 44.82
C SER A 257 -1.06 -1.62 43.59
N LEU A 258 -0.46 -1.52 42.40
CA LEU A 258 -1.08 -1.33 41.08
C LEU A 258 -1.76 0.03 40.88
N LEU A 259 -1.79 0.88 41.90
CA LEU A 259 -2.41 2.20 41.86
C LEU A 259 -1.56 3.27 41.16
N SER A 260 -0.30 2.96 40.82
CA SER A 260 0.52 3.81 39.95
C SER A 260 0.03 3.83 38.50
N GLY A 261 -0.77 2.83 38.09
CA GLY A 261 -1.22 2.68 36.70
C GLY A 261 -0.12 2.22 35.74
N ASP A 262 1.05 1.83 36.25
CA ASP A 262 2.21 1.43 35.45
C ASP A 262 1.89 0.24 34.54
N LYS A 263 1.95 0.47 33.22
CA LYS A 263 1.57 -0.50 32.19
C LYS A 263 0.12 -0.97 32.37
N LYS A 264 -0.78 -0.05 32.71
CA LYS A 264 -2.23 -0.31 32.83
C LYS A 264 -3.03 0.84 32.20
N ALA A 265 -3.90 0.51 31.26
CA ALA A 265 -4.95 1.44 30.82
C ALA A 265 -5.94 1.65 31.96
N SER A 266 -6.11 2.89 32.42
CA SER A 266 -7.00 3.20 33.54
C SER A 266 -7.63 4.57 33.41
N TYR A 267 -8.85 4.70 33.94
CA TYR A 267 -9.54 5.98 34.03
C TYR A 267 -8.83 6.96 34.98
N GLN A 268 -8.06 6.44 35.95
CA GLN A 268 -7.21 7.28 36.81
C GLN A 268 -6.16 8.02 35.98
N SER A 269 -5.48 7.34 35.05
CA SER A 269 -4.51 7.97 34.16
C SER A 269 -5.15 9.01 33.22
N PHE A 270 -6.42 8.79 32.82
CA PHE A 270 -7.19 9.75 32.02
C PHE A 270 -7.47 11.08 32.76
N ILE A 271 -7.91 10.97 34.03
CA ILE A 271 -8.25 12.12 34.87
C ILE A 271 -6.99 12.81 35.38
N SER A 272 -6.15 12.05 36.08
CA SER A 272 -5.03 12.60 36.87
C SER A 272 -3.76 12.75 36.05
N GLY A 273 -3.61 12.05 34.93
CA GLY A 273 -2.37 12.01 34.14
C GLY A 273 -1.30 11.09 34.72
N ARG A 274 -0.34 10.69 33.89
CA ARG A 274 0.85 9.90 34.28
C ARG A 274 1.94 9.93 33.21
N GLY A 275 3.14 10.37 33.55
CA GLY A 275 4.14 10.75 32.54
C GLY A 275 3.86 12.16 32.07
N LEU A 276 3.84 12.39 30.77
CA LEU A 276 3.59 13.70 30.17
C LEU A 276 2.14 13.82 29.72
N SER A 277 1.50 14.93 30.06
CA SER A 277 0.19 15.31 29.52
C SER A 277 0.42 16.32 28.40
N ALA A 278 0.10 15.97 27.16
CA ALA A 278 0.26 16.82 26.00
C ALA A 278 -1.04 16.97 25.21
N GLN A 279 -1.16 18.08 24.48
CA GLN A 279 -2.26 18.29 23.53
C GLN A 279 -1.72 18.81 22.20
N ALA A 280 -2.44 18.50 21.14
CA ALA A 280 -2.24 19.04 19.80
C ALA A 280 -3.58 19.51 19.25
N GLU A 281 -3.63 20.72 18.71
CA GLU A 281 -4.83 21.28 18.08
C GLU A 281 -4.55 21.80 16.68
N ALA A 282 -5.60 21.80 15.85
CA ALA A 282 -5.55 22.35 14.51
C ALA A 282 -6.93 22.81 14.06
N PHE A 283 -6.95 23.76 13.14
CA PHE A 283 -8.12 24.10 12.35
C PHE A 283 -7.96 23.54 10.94
N MET A 284 -8.93 22.76 10.46
CA MET A 284 -8.93 22.09 9.16
C MET A 284 -9.89 22.80 8.20
N PRO A 285 -9.41 23.60 7.23
CA PRO A 285 -10.27 24.26 6.26
C PRO A 285 -11.06 23.27 5.40
N ALA A 286 -12.28 23.65 5.01
CA ALA A 286 -13.16 22.84 4.16
C ALA A 286 -12.49 22.41 2.84
N GLU A 287 -11.69 23.29 2.23
CA GLU A 287 -10.93 22.98 1.02
C GLU A 287 -9.94 21.83 1.24
N VAL A 288 -9.19 21.87 2.34
CA VAL A 288 -8.18 20.84 2.66
C VAL A 288 -8.85 19.50 2.97
N LEU A 289 -9.95 19.50 3.73
CA LEU A 289 -10.73 18.30 4.02
C LEU A 289 -11.24 17.66 2.73
N THR A 290 -11.81 18.45 1.82
CA THR A 290 -12.36 17.95 0.56
C THR A 290 -11.26 17.48 -0.39
N ARG A 291 -10.18 18.26 -0.53
CA ARG A 291 -9.09 17.98 -1.48
C ARG A 291 -8.20 16.82 -1.04
N LEU A 292 -7.79 16.77 0.24
CA LEU A 292 -6.80 15.82 0.73
C LEU A 292 -7.43 14.65 1.49
N LEU A 293 -8.37 14.92 2.39
CA LEU A 293 -9.04 13.88 3.17
C LEU A 293 -10.28 13.31 2.47
N LYS A 294 -10.68 13.90 1.33
CA LYS A 294 -11.75 13.44 0.44
C LYS A 294 -13.12 13.35 1.14
N VAL A 295 -13.37 14.27 2.07
CA VAL A 295 -14.62 14.37 2.84
C VAL A 295 -15.03 15.82 2.99
N THR A 296 -16.33 16.12 2.94
CA THR A 296 -16.84 17.44 3.32
C THR A 296 -16.81 17.62 4.84
N PRO A 297 -16.74 18.85 5.39
CA PRO A 297 -16.78 19.08 6.84
C PRO A 297 -17.99 18.42 7.52
N GLN A 298 -19.17 18.50 6.90
CA GLN A 298 -20.41 17.94 7.43
C GLN A 298 -20.36 16.41 7.47
N GLN A 299 -19.88 15.78 6.39
CA GLN A 299 -19.70 14.32 6.37
C GLN A 299 -18.67 13.86 7.40
N PHE A 300 -17.56 14.59 7.51
CA PHE A 300 -16.48 14.24 8.44
C PHE A 300 -16.95 14.33 9.89
N PHE A 301 -17.62 15.43 10.27
CA PHE A 301 -18.19 15.62 11.60
C PHE A 301 -19.32 14.63 11.90
N ALA A 302 -20.24 14.39 10.96
CA ALA A 302 -21.30 13.41 11.18
C ALA A 302 -20.75 11.99 11.33
N GLY A 303 -19.62 11.68 10.70
CA GLY A 303 -18.91 10.43 10.87
C GLY A 303 -18.19 10.32 12.20
N TYR A 304 -17.50 11.39 12.64
CA TYR A 304 -16.97 11.52 14.00
C TYR A 304 -18.04 11.18 15.05
N GLN A 305 -19.22 11.78 14.94
CA GLN A 305 -20.33 11.55 15.89
C GLN A 305 -20.77 10.07 15.94
N ARG A 306 -20.82 9.38 14.79
CA ARG A 306 -21.20 7.95 14.73
C ARG A 306 -20.15 7.04 15.36
N VAL A 307 -18.86 7.31 15.11
CA VAL A 307 -17.77 6.52 15.71
C VAL A 307 -17.67 6.80 17.21
N LEU A 308 -17.92 8.03 17.64
CA LEU A 308 -18.02 8.41 19.05
C LEU A 308 -19.15 7.67 19.77
N GLU A 309 -20.34 7.58 19.18
CA GLU A 309 -21.46 6.80 19.73
C GLU A 309 -21.09 5.33 19.94
N GLY A 310 -20.45 4.71 18.94
CA GLY A 310 -19.94 3.33 19.06
C GLY A 310 -18.90 3.17 20.16
N SER A 311 -18.01 4.15 20.32
CA SER A 311 -17.01 4.17 21.40
C SER A 311 -17.63 4.25 22.79
N LEU A 312 -18.66 5.07 22.96
CA LEU A 312 -19.40 5.19 24.22
C LEU A 312 -20.07 3.87 24.59
N GLN A 313 -20.70 3.21 23.61
CA GLN A 313 -21.36 1.91 23.83
C GLN A 313 -20.36 0.80 24.21
N MET A 314 -19.14 0.86 23.67
CA MET A 314 -18.07 -0.09 24.00
C MET A 314 -17.42 0.19 25.37
N GLY A 315 -17.56 1.41 25.91
CA GLY A 315 -16.95 1.81 27.17
C GLY A 315 -15.46 2.14 27.05
N ILE A 316 -15.01 2.69 25.91
CA ILE A 316 -13.62 3.10 25.71
C ILE A 316 -13.25 4.25 26.67
N MET A 317 -12.07 4.18 27.28
CA MET A 317 -11.53 5.22 28.16
C MET A 317 -10.90 6.35 27.34
N GLY A 318 -11.70 7.38 27.06
CA GLY A 318 -11.29 8.50 26.21
C GLY A 318 -11.39 8.13 24.72
N PHE A 319 -12.16 8.91 23.96
CA PHE A 319 -12.36 8.65 22.56
C PHE A 319 -11.10 8.94 21.73
N ASN A 320 -10.68 7.99 20.92
CA ASN A 320 -9.71 8.16 19.84
C ASN A 320 -9.96 7.07 18.79
N VAL A 321 -9.29 7.18 17.64
CA VAL A 321 -9.49 6.24 16.54
C VAL A 321 -8.46 5.12 16.58
N ASN A 322 -7.17 5.46 16.44
CA ASN A 322 -6.09 4.48 16.42
C ASN A 322 -4.71 5.07 16.77
N VAL A 323 -4.65 5.97 17.74
CA VAL A 323 -3.38 6.55 18.25
C VAL A 323 -2.36 5.49 18.69
N SER A 324 -2.82 4.28 19.04
CA SER A 324 -1.98 3.12 19.36
C SER A 324 -0.94 2.82 18.30
N ASN A 325 -1.29 3.02 17.01
CA ASN A 325 -0.40 2.65 15.91
C ASN A 325 0.77 3.63 15.79
N VAL A 326 0.52 4.94 15.99
CA VAL A 326 1.60 5.94 16.07
C VAL A 326 2.44 5.71 17.32
N LEU A 327 1.80 5.52 18.47
CA LEU A 327 2.52 5.30 19.74
C LEU A 327 3.42 4.08 19.64
N ALA A 328 2.91 2.91 19.24
CA ALA A 328 3.71 1.69 19.09
C ALA A 328 4.87 1.91 18.09
N GLY A 329 4.59 2.50 16.93
CA GLY A 329 5.57 2.66 15.87
C GLY A 329 6.68 3.65 16.23
N MET A 330 6.34 4.78 16.84
CA MET A 330 7.33 5.73 17.34
C MET A 330 8.06 5.19 18.57
N PHE A 331 7.40 4.43 19.46
CA PHE A 331 8.03 3.87 20.65
C PHE A 331 9.11 2.86 20.28
N ALA A 332 8.79 1.95 19.35
CA ALA A 332 9.75 0.99 18.83
C ALA A 332 10.90 1.68 18.08
N ALA A 333 10.59 2.67 17.24
CA ALA A 333 11.60 3.41 16.49
C ALA A 333 12.53 4.26 17.38
N THR A 334 12.02 4.83 18.47
CA THR A 334 12.77 5.79 19.31
C THR A 334 13.24 5.21 20.66
N GLY A 335 13.12 3.89 20.85
CA GLY A 335 13.66 3.21 22.03
C GLY A 335 12.90 3.45 23.33
N GLN A 336 11.60 3.73 23.23
CA GLN A 336 10.70 3.86 24.38
C GLN A 336 10.26 2.48 24.88
N ASP A 337 9.62 2.41 26.05
CA ASP A 337 9.05 1.17 26.55
C ASP A 337 7.75 0.82 25.79
N ILE A 338 7.84 -0.11 24.85
CA ILE A 338 6.70 -0.55 24.01
C ILE A 338 5.55 -1.09 24.87
N ALA A 339 5.83 -1.65 26.05
CA ALA A 339 4.80 -2.11 26.97
C ALA A 339 4.04 -0.95 27.64
N CYS A 340 4.43 0.30 27.43
CA CYS A 340 3.66 1.47 27.85
C CYS A 340 2.69 1.95 26.75
N THR A 341 2.66 1.33 25.57
CA THR A 341 1.77 1.75 24.48
C THR A 341 0.31 1.76 24.93
N HIS A 342 -0.17 0.68 25.53
CA HIS A 342 -1.59 0.55 25.90
C HIS A 342 -2.02 1.43 27.08
N GLU A 343 -1.09 1.88 27.93
CA GLU A 343 -1.44 2.93 28.89
C GLU A 343 -1.55 4.27 28.15
N CYS A 344 -0.59 4.60 27.27
CA CYS A 344 -0.52 5.88 26.54
C CYS A 344 -1.67 6.07 25.52
N THR A 345 -2.40 5.01 25.16
CA THR A 345 -3.54 5.08 24.21
C THR A 345 -4.81 5.67 24.80
N VAL A 346 -4.84 5.93 26.11
CA VAL A 346 -5.96 6.58 26.80
C VAL A 346 -5.99 8.06 26.41
N ALA A 347 -6.59 8.37 25.27
CA ALA A 347 -6.56 9.69 24.62
C ALA A 347 -7.96 10.29 24.43
N GLN A 348 -8.05 11.60 24.18
CA GLN A 348 -9.30 12.28 23.87
C GLN A 348 -9.18 13.10 22.59
N LEU A 349 -9.86 12.67 21.54
CA LEU A 349 -10.07 13.38 20.28
C LEU A 349 -11.40 14.12 20.33
N HIS A 350 -11.35 15.41 20.02
CA HIS A 350 -12.52 16.29 19.97
C HIS A 350 -12.59 16.99 18.62
N MET A 351 -13.81 17.18 18.11
CA MET A 351 -14.05 17.91 16.87
C MET A 351 -15.24 18.86 17.02
N GLU A 352 -15.13 20.01 16.37
CA GLU A 352 -16.21 20.99 16.25
C GLU A 352 -16.40 21.38 14.79
N LEU A 353 -17.63 21.29 14.32
CA LEU A 353 -18.01 21.82 13.01
C LEU A 353 -18.16 23.33 13.07
N THR A 354 -17.52 24.02 12.13
CA THR A 354 -17.60 25.47 11.96
C THR A 354 -18.01 25.79 10.52
N ASP A 355 -18.39 27.05 10.25
CA ASP A 355 -18.73 27.51 8.90
C ASP A 355 -17.58 27.38 7.90
N ARG A 356 -16.33 27.36 8.37
CA ARG A 356 -15.11 27.36 7.54
C ARG A 356 -14.41 26.00 7.44
N GLY A 357 -14.84 25.00 8.23
CA GLY A 357 -14.12 23.73 8.37
C GLY A 357 -14.33 23.09 9.73
N ILE A 358 -13.33 22.35 10.21
CA ILE A 358 -13.36 21.63 11.50
C ILE A 358 -12.27 22.17 12.43
N TYR A 359 -12.63 22.57 13.65
CA TYR A 359 -11.66 22.67 14.75
C TYR A 359 -11.50 21.30 15.39
N THR A 360 -10.28 20.91 15.72
CA THR A 360 -10.00 19.60 16.32
C THR A 360 -8.83 19.68 17.29
N TYR A 361 -8.88 18.88 18.36
CA TYR A 361 -7.74 18.66 19.23
C TYR A 361 -7.65 17.19 19.67
N LEU A 362 -6.43 16.76 19.97
CA LEU A 362 -6.12 15.49 20.62
C LEU A 362 -5.39 15.75 21.94
N ARG A 363 -5.88 15.16 23.03
CA ARG A 363 -5.23 15.16 24.35
C ARG A 363 -4.71 13.77 24.69
N LEU A 364 -3.42 13.68 25.03
CA LEU A 364 -2.76 12.50 25.56
C LEU A 364 -2.29 12.80 27.00
N PRO A 365 -3.02 12.40 28.04
CA PRO A 365 -2.75 12.76 29.43
C PRO A 365 -1.60 11.97 30.06
N ASN A 366 -1.13 10.90 29.41
CA ASN A 366 -0.33 9.88 30.07
C ASN A 366 0.79 9.27 29.21
N LEU A 367 1.60 10.13 28.58
CA LEU A 367 2.75 9.72 27.77
C LEU A 367 3.97 9.38 28.63
N ALA A 368 4.28 8.08 28.75
CA ALA A 368 5.51 7.59 29.35
C ALA A 368 6.67 7.62 28.35
N LEU A 369 7.26 8.81 28.14
CA LEU A 369 8.34 9.05 27.18
C LEU A 369 9.67 9.41 27.87
N GLY A 370 10.78 9.10 27.22
CA GLY A 370 12.10 9.57 27.59
C GLY A 370 13.00 9.78 26.38
N THR A 371 13.93 10.73 26.49
CA THR A 371 14.98 10.97 25.49
C THR A 371 16.36 10.53 25.98
N VAL A 372 16.43 10.01 27.22
CA VAL A 372 17.60 9.41 27.85
C VAL A 372 17.21 8.13 28.61
N GLY A 373 18.14 7.16 28.66
CA GLY A 373 17.97 5.90 29.38
C GLY A 373 17.12 4.85 28.65
N GLY A 374 17.16 3.61 29.13
CA GLY A 374 16.42 2.50 28.53
C GLY A 374 16.90 2.19 27.11
N GLY A 375 15.96 2.06 26.17
CA GLY A 375 16.26 1.74 24.77
C GLY A 375 16.77 2.92 23.94
N THR A 376 16.71 4.16 24.45
CA THR A 376 17.07 5.37 23.67
C THR A 376 18.55 5.48 23.34
N SER A 377 19.40 4.72 24.04
CA SER A 377 20.85 4.66 23.79
C SER A 377 21.24 3.60 22.77
N LEU A 378 20.32 2.76 22.32
CA LEU A 378 20.59 1.80 21.26
C LEU A 378 20.87 2.55 19.95
N PRO A 379 21.81 2.09 19.10
CA PRO A 379 22.30 2.88 17.98
C PRO A 379 21.21 3.36 17.02
N GLN A 380 20.36 2.44 16.55
CA GLN A 380 19.30 2.73 15.58
C GLN A 380 18.20 3.63 16.18
N GLN A 381 17.84 3.38 17.45
CA GLN A 381 16.83 4.17 18.16
C GLN A 381 17.31 5.59 18.44
N ARG A 382 18.60 5.74 18.72
CA ARG A 382 19.24 7.04 18.88
C ARG A 382 19.24 7.82 17.57
N GLU A 383 19.57 7.19 16.45
CA GLU A 383 19.51 7.84 15.12
C GLU A 383 18.07 8.30 14.80
N CYS A 384 17.07 7.50 15.12
CA CYS A 384 15.66 7.89 14.98
C CYS A 384 15.29 9.09 15.87
N LEU A 385 15.82 9.17 17.09
CA LEU A 385 15.66 10.36 17.95
C LEU A 385 16.42 11.58 17.39
N GLU A 386 17.58 11.39 16.77
CA GLU A 386 18.36 12.44 16.12
C GLU A 386 17.63 12.99 14.88
N MET A 387 16.98 12.12 14.09
CA MET A 387 16.14 12.48 12.93
C MET A 387 15.06 13.51 13.27
N ILE A 388 14.43 13.40 14.44
CA ILE A 388 13.41 14.34 14.93
C ILE A 388 13.97 15.39 15.90
N GLY A 389 15.29 15.44 16.06
CA GLY A 389 15.98 16.40 16.91
C GLY A 389 15.64 16.26 18.40
N CYS A 390 15.34 15.05 18.86
CA CYS A 390 14.93 14.70 20.23
C CYS A 390 15.96 13.87 21.02
N ALA A 391 17.13 13.55 20.47
CA ALA A 391 18.14 12.76 21.20
C ALA A 391 18.85 13.56 22.31
N GLY A 392 18.91 12.99 23.52
CA GLY A 392 19.62 13.56 24.68
C GLY A 392 18.74 14.40 25.62
N SER A 393 19.38 15.11 26.55
CA SER A 393 18.72 15.92 27.58
C SER A 393 18.06 17.19 27.02
N GLY A 394 17.07 17.71 27.74
CA GLY A 394 16.31 18.93 27.42
C GLY A 394 15.32 18.78 26.26
N LYS A 395 14.87 17.57 25.94
CA LYS A 395 14.15 17.28 24.68
C LYS A 395 12.89 16.43 24.85
N VAL A 396 12.59 15.95 26.05
CA VAL A 396 11.42 15.08 26.25
C VAL A 396 10.09 15.77 25.96
N TYR A 397 9.96 17.07 26.24
CA TYR A 397 8.76 17.84 25.92
C TYR A 397 8.58 18.03 24.42
N LYS A 398 9.67 18.30 23.69
CA LYS A 398 9.69 18.32 22.23
C LYS A 398 9.22 16.99 21.65
N LEU A 399 9.71 15.87 22.19
CA LEU A 399 9.27 14.53 21.77
C LEU A 399 7.77 14.33 22.02
N ALA A 400 7.25 14.74 23.18
CA ALA A 400 5.83 14.62 23.51
C ALA A 400 4.93 15.44 22.58
N GLU A 401 5.33 16.67 22.23
CA GLU A 401 4.62 17.51 21.26
C GLU A 401 4.57 16.85 19.87
N ILE A 402 5.72 16.33 19.40
CA ILE A 402 5.81 15.65 18.09
C ILE A 402 4.92 14.40 18.09
N VAL A 403 5.05 13.51 19.09
CA VAL A 403 4.23 12.29 19.19
C VAL A 403 2.74 12.62 19.18
N THR A 404 2.32 13.62 19.95
CA THR A 404 0.91 14.03 20.04
C THR A 404 0.38 14.57 18.72
N ALA A 405 1.18 15.38 18.02
CA ALA A 405 0.81 15.93 16.71
C ALA A 405 0.67 14.83 15.64
N PHE A 406 1.57 13.84 15.62
CA PHE A 406 1.47 12.70 14.70
C PHE A 406 0.31 11.75 15.05
N CYS A 407 -0.03 11.60 16.33
CA CYS A 407 -1.24 10.88 16.74
C CYS A 407 -2.50 11.57 16.20
N LEU A 408 -2.59 12.91 16.30
CA LEU A 408 -3.68 13.68 15.71
C LEU A 408 -3.74 13.48 14.19
N ALA A 409 -2.59 13.53 13.51
CA ALA A 409 -2.50 13.29 12.08
C ALA A 409 -3.11 11.94 11.65
N LEU A 410 -2.74 10.85 12.34
CA LEU A 410 -3.28 9.53 12.03
C LEU A 410 -4.80 9.48 12.26
N ASP A 411 -5.27 9.92 13.43
CA ASP A 411 -6.70 9.84 13.78
C ASP A 411 -7.58 10.59 12.77
N LEU A 412 -7.15 11.78 12.34
CA LEU A 412 -7.85 12.55 11.29
C LEU A 412 -7.90 11.79 9.96
N SER A 413 -6.77 11.20 9.55
CA SER A 413 -6.70 10.43 8.32
C SER A 413 -7.59 9.18 8.40
N THR A 414 -7.48 8.39 9.47
CA THR A 414 -8.25 7.16 9.63
C THR A 414 -9.74 7.44 9.66
N LEU A 415 -10.17 8.44 10.43
CA LEU A 415 -11.57 8.83 10.49
C LEU A 415 -12.09 9.32 9.13
N ALA A 416 -11.29 10.07 8.36
CA ALA A 416 -11.68 10.48 7.02
C ALA A 416 -11.83 9.28 6.06
N ALA A 417 -10.95 8.28 6.17
CA ALA A 417 -11.07 7.05 5.39
C ALA A 417 -12.34 6.25 5.73
N LEU A 418 -12.68 6.15 7.03
CA LEU A 418 -13.90 5.46 7.49
C LEU A 418 -15.15 6.15 6.97
N THR A 419 -15.18 7.48 7.02
CA THR A 419 -16.33 8.29 6.63
C THR A 419 -16.52 8.40 5.12
N GLY A 420 -15.42 8.45 4.37
CA GLY A 420 -15.42 8.49 2.90
C GLY A 420 -15.52 7.13 2.21
N GLY A 421 -15.70 6.02 2.94
CA GLY A 421 -15.77 4.66 2.38
C GLY A 421 -14.45 4.12 1.80
N GLN A 422 -13.32 4.75 2.13
CA GLN A 422 -12.00 4.43 1.59
C GLN A 422 -11.23 3.43 2.45
N PHE A 423 -11.69 3.16 3.67
CA PHE A 423 -10.98 2.36 4.67
C PHE A 423 -10.72 0.91 4.21
N ALA A 424 -11.75 0.22 3.70
CA ALA A 424 -11.62 -1.14 3.21
C ALA A 424 -10.71 -1.24 1.98
N VAL A 425 -10.87 -0.31 1.02
CA VAL A 425 -10.07 -0.28 -0.22
C VAL A 425 -8.59 0.00 0.06
N ALA A 426 -8.27 0.89 1.01
CA ALA A 426 -6.89 1.20 1.37
C ALA A 426 -6.20 0.03 2.11
N HIS A 427 -6.89 -0.62 3.06
CA HIS A 427 -6.38 -1.81 3.76
C HIS A 427 -6.28 -3.03 2.84
N GLU A 428 -7.20 -3.20 1.89
CA GLU A 428 -7.13 -4.27 0.89
C GLU A 428 -5.98 -4.05 -0.11
N ARG A 429 -5.73 -2.79 -0.51
CA ARG A 429 -4.68 -2.38 -1.45
C ARG A 429 -3.26 -2.45 -0.88
N LEU A 430 -3.09 -2.10 0.40
CA LEU A 430 -1.76 -1.94 1.02
C LEU A 430 -1.50 -2.91 2.18
N GLY A 431 -2.54 -3.55 2.72
CA GLY A 431 -2.47 -4.41 3.91
C GLY A 431 -2.62 -5.91 3.64
N ARG A 432 -2.96 -6.33 2.41
CA ARG A 432 -2.96 -7.76 2.06
C ARG A 432 -1.59 -8.22 1.59
N ASN A 433 -0.79 -8.68 2.55
CA ASN A 433 0.16 -9.78 2.31
C ASN A 433 -0.62 -11.10 2.25
N ARG A 434 -1.43 -11.33 1.21
CA ARG A 434 -1.64 -12.71 0.75
C ARG A 434 -0.44 -12.98 -0.15
N PRO A 435 0.51 -13.85 0.23
CA PRO A 435 1.54 -14.26 -0.71
C PRO A 435 0.85 -15.08 -1.79
N VAL A 436 0.42 -14.40 -2.86
CA VAL A 436 0.18 -15.06 -4.14
C VAL A 436 1.54 -15.60 -4.54
N GLN A 437 1.63 -16.91 -4.82
CA GLN A 437 2.85 -17.51 -5.33
C GLN A 437 2.99 -17.10 -6.80
N TYR A 438 3.42 -15.87 -7.02
CA TYR A 438 3.60 -15.30 -8.34
C TYR A 438 4.59 -16.12 -9.19
N LEU A 439 4.53 -15.95 -10.50
CA LEU A 439 5.54 -16.49 -11.41
C LEU A 439 6.91 -15.90 -11.08
N SER A 440 7.91 -16.75 -10.91
CA SER A 440 9.32 -16.39 -10.77
C SER A 440 10.13 -16.97 -11.94
N LEU A 441 11.36 -16.47 -12.13
CA LEU A 441 12.28 -17.05 -13.13
C LEU A 441 12.60 -18.52 -12.87
N GLN A 442 12.48 -18.98 -11.61
CA GLN A 442 12.73 -20.37 -11.25
C GLN A 442 11.60 -21.29 -11.73
N ASP A 443 10.37 -20.79 -11.89
CA ASP A 443 9.25 -21.55 -12.43
C ASP A 443 9.39 -21.79 -13.96
N MET A 444 10.13 -20.93 -14.67
CA MET A 444 10.30 -20.97 -16.13
C MET A 444 11.34 -22.02 -16.59
N HIS A 445 11.12 -23.28 -16.20
CA HIS A 445 11.95 -24.42 -16.58
C HIS A 445 11.27 -25.31 -17.63
N ALA A 446 12.00 -26.33 -18.13
CA ALA A 446 11.57 -27.18 -19.23
C ALA A 446 10.21 -27.87 -19.00
N ASP A 447 9.94 -28.38 -17.80
CA ASP A 447 8.64 -29.02 -17.50
C ASP A 447 7.46 -28.04 -17.56
N PHE A 448 7.64 -26.81 -17.06
CA PHE A 448 6.62 -25.76 -17.16
C PHE A 448 6.31 -25.44 -18.63
N PHE A 449 7.34 -25.24 -19.47
CA PHE A 449 7.11 -24.99 -20.89
C PHE A 449 6.52 -26.18 -21.63
N THR A 450 6.82 -27.41 -21.20
CA THR A 450 6.18 -28.62 -21.71
C THR A 450 4.68 -28.58 -21.47
N GLU A 451 4.24 -28.27 -20.25
CA GLU A 451 2.82 -28.11 -19.89
C GLU A 451 2.15 -27.02 -20.75
N VAL A 452 2.76 -25.84 -20.81
CA VAL A 452 2.21 -24.67 -21.54
C VAL A 452 2.08 -24.94 -23.04
N MET A 453 3.12 -25.50 -23.66
CA MET A 453 3.16 -25.67 -25.12
C MET A 453 2.39 -26.90 -25.59
N SER A 454 2.43 -28.03 -24.87
CA SER A 454 1.71 -29.26 -25.26
C SER A 454 0.20 -29.04 -25.36
N ALA A 455 -0.38 -28.28 -24.42
CA ALA A 455 -1.79 -27.91 -24.43
C ALA A 455 -2.17 -27.07 -25.66
N THR A 456 -1.31 -26.14 -26.06
CA THR A 456 -1.57 -25.22 -27.18
C THR A 456 -1.34 -25.90 -28.52
N LEU A 457 -0.30 -26.73 -28.63
CA LEU A 457 0.02 -27.51 -29.83
C LEU A 457 -0.89 -28.73 -30.02
N ASN A 458 -1.75 -29.04 -29.03
CA ASN A 458 -2.58 -30.23 -28.99
C ASN A 458 -1.77 -31.52 -29.21
N ASP A 459 -0.56 -31.56 -28.64
CA ASP A 459 0.39 -32.68 -28.73
C ASP A 459 0.86 -33.05 -27.31
N ASN A 460 0.18 -34.03 -26.70
CA ASN A 460 0.52 -34.56 -25.37
C ASN A 460 1.86 -35.31 -25.34
N THR A 461 2.51 -35.50 -26.48
CA THR A 461 3.82 -36.12 -26.61
C THR A 461 4.94 -35.12 -26.85
N PHE A 462 4.60 -33.83 -27.01
CA PHE A 462 5.56 -32.74 -27.06
C PHE A 462 6.25 -32.58 -25.71
N LYS A 463 7.58 -32.55 -25.71
CA LYS A 463 8.37 -32.34 -24.50
C LYS A 463 9.49 -31.34 -24.73
N VAL A 464 9.54 -30.29 -23.93
CA VAL A 464 10.71 -29.41 -23.84
C VAL A 464 11.75 -30.12 -22.99
N THR A 465 12.93 -30.39 -23.57
CA THR A 465 14.05 -31.06 -22.89
C THR A 465 15.00 -30.05 -22.26
N GLN A 466 15.06 -28.83 -22.80
CA GLN A 466 15.88 -27.76 -22.27
C GLN A 466 15.23 -26.41 -22.56
N ALA A 467 15.23 -25.50 -21.58
CA ALA A 467 14.83 -24.10 -21.76
C ALA A 467 15.89 -23.21 -21.10
N VAL A 468 16.54 -22.34 -21.88
CA VAL A 468 17.59 -21.44 -21.40
C VAL A 468 17.26 -20.01 -21.82
N PRO A 469 17.36 -19.01 -20.93
CA PRO A 469 17.23 -17.61 -21.32
C PRO A 469 18.25 -17.27 -22.43
N ALA A 470 17.80 -16.60 -23.49
CA ALA A 470 18.69 -16.15 -24.55
C ALA A 470 19.50 -14.93 -24.07
N ALA A 471 20.79 -14.86 -24.43
CA ALA A 471 21.63 -13.69 -24.18
C ALA A 471 21.21 -12.54 -25.11
N HIS A 472 21.19 -11.32 -24.57
CA HIS A 472 20.56 -10.08 -25.09
C HIS A 472 19.07 -9.93 -24.75
N VAL A 473 18.81 -9.00 -23.82
CA VAL A 473 17.49 -8.50 -23.47
C VAL A 473 17.37 -7.11 -24.10
N GLU A 474 16.83 -7.04 -25.31
CA GLU A 474 16.14 -5.82 -25.72
C GLU A 474 14.73 -5.92 -25.14
N LEU A 475 14.44 -5.01 -24.22
CA LEU A 475 13.14 -4.90 -23.58
C LEU A 475 12.14 -4.43 -24.65
N GLY A 476 11.20 -5.29 -25.04
CA GLY A 476 10.15 -4.92 -25.98
C GLY A 476 9.35 -3.68 -25.52
N SER A 477 8.79 -2.96 -26.48
CA SER A 477 8.24 -1.61 -26.37
C SER A 477 6.85 -1.51 -25.71
N SER A 478 6.25 -2.60 -25.20
CA SER A 478 4.90 -2.57 -24.60
C SER A 478 4.81 -1.60 -23.40
N ILE A 479 4.03 -0.51 -23.58
CA ILE A 479 3.89 0.57 -22.59
C ILE A 479 3.25 0.05 -21.31
N ILE A 480 2.18 -0.75 -21.44
CA ILE A 480 1.43 -1.29 -20.30
C ILE A 480 2.31 -2.22 -19.47
N THR A 481 2.98 -3.15 -20.14
CA THR A 481 3.87 -4.12 -19.48
C THR A 481 5.06 -3.41 -18.82
N GLU A 482 5.64 -2.39 -19.46
CA GLU A 482 6.78 -1.65 -18.92
C GLU A 482 6.40 -0.79 -17.70
N LEU A 483 5.32 -0.03 -17.78
CA LEU A 483 4.84 0.82 -16.69
C LEU A 483 4.34 0.01 -15.48
N SER A 484 3.94 -1.26 -15.68
CA SER A 484 3.41 -2.12 -14.62
C SER A 484 4.47 -2.92 -13.84
N LYS A 485 5.77 -2.76 -14.14
CA LYS A 485 6.88 -3.51 -13.48
C LYS A 485 7.16 -3.16 -12.02
N GLN A 486 6.24 -2.49 -11.32
CA GLN A 486 6.51 -1.93 -9.99
C GLN A 486 6.49 -2.96 -8.84
N ASN A 487 6.16 -4.22 -9.10
CA ASN A 487 6.10 -5.28 -8.08
C ASN A 487 7.28 -6.25 -8.22
N ASP A 488 8.32 -6.08 -7.39
CA ASP A 488 9.56 -6.89 -7.42
C ASP A 488 9.32 -8.41 -7.28
N ASN A 489 8.15 -8.82 -6.77
CA ASN A 489 7.83 -10.23 -6.52
C ASN A 489 7.08 -10.93 -7.66
N LYS A 490 6.55 -10.21 -8.66
CA LYS A 490 5.77 -10.79 -9.78
C LYS A 490 6.51 -10.56 -11.09
N LEU A 491 6.91 -11.65 -11.76
CA LEU A 491 7.66 -11.57 -13.00
C LEU A 491 6.76 -11.13 -14.17
N ILE A 492 6.82 -9.85 -14.54
CA ILE A 492 6.09 -9.25 -15.68
C ILE A 492 7.09 -8.73 -16.72
N GLY A 493 6.87 -9.03 -18.00
CA GLY A 493 7.78 -8.61 -19.06
C GLY A 493 7.90 -9.57 -20.24
N HIS A 494 8.88 -9.27 -21.07
CA HIS A 494 9.30 -10.06 -22.23
C HIS A 494 10.60 -10.79 -21.93
N PHE A 495 10.61 -12.10 -22.10
CA PHE A 495 11.73 -12.97 -21.76
C PHE A 495 12.06 -13.88 -22.95
N PRO A 496 13.15 -13.63 -23.69
CA PRO A 496 13.55 -14.49 -24.78
C PRO A 496 14.17 -15.78 -24.25
N TYR A 497 13.77 -16.92 -24.81
CA TYR A 497 14.26 -18.25 -24.44
C TYR A 497 14.68 -19.04 -25.67
N ARG A 498 15.75 -19.82 -25.53
CA ARG A 498 16.10 -20.89 -26.45
C ARG A 498 15.63 -22.22 -25.87
N MET A 499 14.79 -22.92 -26.62
CA MET A 499 14.16 -24.16 -26.19
C MET A 499 14.55 -25.32 -27.12
N ARG A 500 14.91 -26.46 -26.51
CA ARG A 500 15.05 -27.74 -27.20
C ARG A 500 13.85 -28.60 -26.86
N PHE A 501 13.29 -29.27 -27.86
CA PHE A 501 12.09 -30.08 -27.69
C PHE A 501 12.17 -31.38 -28.49
N GLU A 502 11.36 -32.35 -28.09
CA GLU A 502 11.15 -33.61 -28.78
C GLU A 502 9.65 -33.75 -29.06
N SER A 503 9.29 -34.06 -30.30
CA SER A 503 7.94 -34.48 -30.68
C SER A 503 8.04 -35.73 -31.58
N PRO A 504 7.20 -36.76 -31.39
CA PRO A 504 7.18 -37.94 -32.24
C PRO A 504 6.82 -37.65 -33.71
N VAL A 505 6.12 -36.54 -33.97
CA VAL A 505 5.66 -36.14 -35.32
C VAL A 505 6.70 -35.29 -36.05
N GLY A 506 7.58 -34.60 -35.32
CA GLY A 506 8.57 -33.66 -35.87
C GLY A 506 10.04 -33.96 -35.57
N GLY A 507 10.34 -34.96 -34.74
CA GLY A 507 11.69 -35.24 -34.24
C GLY A 507 12.15 -34.29 -33.12
N ALA A 508 13.45 -34.30 -32.83
CA ALA A 508 14.08 -33.34 -31.92
C ALA A 508 14.38 -32.02 -32.64
N GLY A 509 14.05 -30.89 -32.02
CA GLY A 509 14.24 -29.56 -32.58
C GLY A 509 14.76 -28.54 -31.56
N GLU A 510 15.25 -27.42 -32.06
CA GLU A 510 15.63 -26.25 -31.27
C GLU A 510 14.93 -25.02 -31.85
N ARG A 511 14.43 -24.14 -30.98
CA ARG A 511 13.72 -22.92 -31.37
C ARG A 511 13.94 -21.80 -30.38
N GLU A 512 14.03 -20.57 -30.89
CA GLU A 512 13.98 -19.37 -30.06
C GLU A 512 12.55 -18.85 -29.98
N VAL A 513 12.14 -18.53 -28.76
CA VAL A 513 10.79 -18.08 -28.44
C VAL A 513 10.85 -16.81 -27.60
N MET A 514 9.82 -15.99 -27.71
CA MET A 514 9.55 -14.89 -26.80
C MET A 514 8.50 -15.31 -25.80
N VAL A 515 8.80 -15.20 -24.51
CA VAL A 515 7.84 -15.43 -23.43
C VAL A 515 7.35 -14.09 -22.91
N LYS A 516 6.06 -13.80 -23.08
CA LYS A 516 5.41 -12.57 -22.61
C LYS A 516 4.57 -12.88 -21.38
N SER A 517 5.02 -12.40 -20.21
CA SER A 517 4.30 -12.49 -18.94
C SER A 517 3.59 -11.16 -18.66
N LYS A 518 2.29 -11.21 -18.38
CA LYS A 518 1.41 -10.04 -18.41
C LYS A 518 0.97 -9.59 -17.02
N PRO A 519 0.81 -8.27 -16.77
CA PRO A 519 0.08 -7.78 -15.61
C PRO A 519 -1.41 -8.09 -15.75
N THR A 520 -2.12 -8.18 -14.62
CA THR A 520 -3.59 -8.21 -14.56
C THR A 520 -4.17 -6.85 -14.90
N ASP A 521 -5.43 -6.81 -15.33
CA ASP A 521 -6.14 -5.54 -15.58
C ASP A 521 -6.22 -4.67 -14.32
N ARG A 522 -6.33 -5.28 -13.13
CA ARG A 522 -6.28 -4.58 -11.84
C ARG A 522 -4.95 -3.87 -11.62
N GLU A 523 -3.83 -4.53 -11.90
CA GLU A 523 -2.50 -3.93 -11.79
C GLU A 523 -2.33 -2.77 -12.78
N VAL A 524 -2.81 -2.95 -14.02
CA VAL A 524 -2.79 -1.90 -15.05
C VAL A 524 -3.66 -0.71 -14.61
N ILE A 525 -4.92 -0.93 -14.23
CA ILE A 525 -5.82 0.14 -13.77
C ILE A 525 -5.25 0.85 -12.53
N GLN A 526 -4.59 0.12 -11.62
CA GLN A 526 -3.92 0.72 -10.46
C GLN A 526 -2.75 1.62 -10.87
N MET A 527 -1.91 1.18 -11.81
CA MET A 527 -0.82 1.99 -12.34
C MET A 527 -1.36 3.28 -13.00
N PHE A 528 -2.38 3.16 -13.85
CA PHE A 528 -3.05 4.33 -14.44
C PHE A 528 -3.67 5.25 -13.37
N THR A 529 -4.21 4.69 -12.27
CA THR A 529 -4.69 5.49 -11.13
C THR A 529 -3.56 6.29 -10.48
N GLN A 530 -2.38 5.68 -10.30
CA GLN A 530 -1.24 6.35 -9.68
C GLN A 530 -0.74 7.50 -10.56
N LEU A 531 -0.58 7.26 -11.86
CA LEU A 531 -0.27 8.31 -12.84
C LEU A 531 -1.32 9.43 -12.79
N ALA A 532 -2.60 9.08 -12.66
CA ALA A 532 -3.66 10.06 -12.51
C ALA A 532 -3.61 10.89 -11.23
N THR A 533 -3.10 10.34 -10.13
CA THR A 533 -2.91 11.11 -8.90
C THR A 533 -1.72 12.06 -8.93
N LEU A 534 -0.79 11.89 -9.87
CA LEU A 534 0.29 12.86 -10.12
C LEU A 534 -0.21 14.08 -10.93
N GLY A 535 -1.29 13.90 -11.70
CA GLY A 535 -1.93 14.95 -12.49
C GLY A 535 -2.98 15.78 -11.75
N HIS A 536 -3.85 16.45 -12.52
CA HIS A 536 -4.88 17.35 -12.00
C HIS A 536 -5.97 16.64 -11.18
N ALA A 537 -6.50 17.28 -10.13
CA ALA A 537 -7.47 16.66 -9.22
C ALA A 537 -8.79 16.19 -9.88
N ALA A 538 -9.21 16.85 -10.96
CA ALA A 538 -10.39 16.46 -11.75
C ALA A 538 -10.16 15.15 -12.53
N PHE A 539 -8.93 14.91 -12.99
CA PHE A 539 -8.51 13.72 -13.71
C PHE A 539 -8.55 12.47 -12.83
N ALA A 540 -7.99 12.56 -11.61
CA ALA A 540 -8.01 11.46 -10.65
C ALA A 540 -9.43 11.06 -10.21
N GLU A 541 -10.35 12.02 -10.07
CA GLU A 541 -11.74 11.74 -9.70
C GLU A 541 -12.52 11.11 -10.87
N ALA A 542 -12.31 11.60 -12.09
CA ALA A 542 -12.92 11.00 -13.28
C ALA A 542 -12.42 9.57 -13.52
N PHE A 543 -11.10 9.30 -13.38
CA PHE A 543 -10.56 7.95 -13.45
C PHE A 543 -11.04 7.06 -12.30
N LYS A 544 -11.25 7.59 -11.09
CA LYS A 544 -11.81 6.80 -9.98
C LYS A 544 -13.26 6.39 -10.25
N GLN A 545 -14.06 7.26 -10.85
CA GLN A 545 -15.45 6.99 -11.18
C GLN A 545 -15.62 6.10 -12.43
N HIS A 546 -14.66 6.16 -13.36
CA HIS A 546 -14.80 5.58 -14.69
C HIS A 546 -13.62 4.72 -15.18
N GLY A 547 -12.53 4.60 -14.44
CA GLY A 547 -11.30 3.89 -14.87
C GLY A 547 -11.50 2.37 -14.99
N GLY A 548 -12.42 1.79 -14.23
CA GLY A 548 -12.89 0.41 -14.41
C GLY A 548 -13.79 0.20 -15.65
N LYS A 549 -13.99 1.25 -16.44
CA LYS A 549 -14.81 1.31 -17.66
C LYS A 549 -14.00 1.77 -18.88
N LEU A 550 -12.69 1.55 -18.87
CA LEU A 550 -11.80 1.78 -20.00
C LEU A 550 -11.49 0.45 -20.71
N ASP A 551 -10.92 0.54 -21.91
CA ASP A 551 -10.47 -0.60 -22.73
C ASP A 551 -9.33 -1.42 -22.09
N LEU A 552 -8.88 -1.05 -20.89
CA LEU A 552 -7.90 -1.79 -20.07
C LEU A 552 -8.49 -3.03 -19.38
N LEU A 553 -9.81 -3.08 -19.19
CA LEU A 553 -10.46 -4.19 -18.48
C LEU A 553 -10.33 -5.51 -19.26
N GLY A 554 -9.81 -6.55 -18.61
CA GLY A 554 -9.54 -7.84 -19.24
C GLY A 554 -8.30 -7.88 -20.16
N CYS A 555 -7.43 -6.86 -20.18
CA CYS A 555 -6.24 -6.84 -21.07
C CYS A 555 -5.35 -8.10 -20.95
N HIS A 556 -5.29 -8.68 -19.75
CA HIS A 556 -4.50 -9.85 -19.40
C HIS A 556 -5.05 -11.17 -19.97
N VAL A 557 -6.37 -11.29 -20.15
CA VAL A 557 -7.02 -12.45 -20.79
C VAL A 557 -7.29 -12.23 -22.28
N ARG A 558 -7.42 -10.97 -22.69
CA ARG A 558 -7.79 -10.59 -24.05
C ARG A 558 -6.76 -11.02 -25.07
N GLU A 559 -5.50 -10.65 -24.88
CA GLU A 559 -4.44 -11.03 -25.82
C GLU A 559 -4.33 -12.55 -25.91
N LEU A 560 -4.49 -13.27 -24.79
CA LEU A 560 -4.48 -14.74 -24.77
C LEU A 560 -5.56 -15.31 -25.68
N ALA A 561 -6.79 -14.79 -25.58
CA ALA A 561 -7.90 -15.25 -26.40
C ALA A 561 -7.75 -14.87 -27.88
N VAL A 562 -7.29 -13.65 -28.17
CA VAL A 562 -7.05 -13.18 -29.55
C VAL A 562 -5.96 -14.03 -30.23
N CYS A 563 -4.87 -14.34 -29.52
CA CYS A 563 -3.78 -15.19 -30.02
C CYS A 563 -4.17 -16.67 -30.19
N GLN A 564 -5.28 -17.12 -29.61
CA GLN A 564 -5.78 -18.50 -29.79
C GLN A 564 -6.60 -18.69 -31.08
N GLN A 565 -6.85 -17.64 -31.85
CA GLN A 565 -7.60 -17.73 -33.11
C GLN A 565 -6.95 -18.68 -34.12
N GLN A 566 -7.78 -19.54 -34.73
CA GLN A 566 -7.32 -20.59 -35.64
C GLN A 566 -7.49 -20.23 -37.13
N ASP A 567 -8.15 -19.10 -37.44
CA ASP A 567 -8.36 -18.66 -38.82
C ASP A 567 -7.01 -18.43 -39.53
N ALA A 568 -6.87 -18.97 -40.73
CA ALA A 568 -5.64 -18.91 -41.50
C ALA A 568 -5.25 -17.46 -41.86
N ARG A 569 -6.23 -16.57 -42.01
CA ARG A 569 -5.99 -15.13 -42.25
C ARG A 569 -5.32 -14.49 -41.05
N PHE A 570 -5.78 -14.78 -39.82
CA PHE A 570 -5.16 -14.26 -38.59
C PHE A 570 -3.72 -14.77 -38.43
N LYS A 571 -3.54 -16.10 -38.50
CA LYS A 571 -2.23 -16.74 -38.34
C LYS A 571 -1.19 -16.31 -39.38
N ARG A 572 -1.62 -15.81 -40.54
CA ARG A 572 -0.73 -15.34 -41.61
C ARG A 572 0.03 -14.08 -41.21
N TYR A 573 -0.55 -13.22 -40.37
CA TYR A 573 -0.05 -11.88 -40.09
C TYR A 573 0.33 -11.66 -38.62
N VAL A 574 0.36 -12.69 -37.78
CA VAL A 574 0.79 -12.60 -36.38
C VAL A 574 1.98 -13.53 -36.11
N PRO A 575 2.75 -13.33 -35.03
CA PRO A 575 3.80 -14.27 -34.65
C PRO A 575 3.21 -15.67 -34.41
N GLU A 576 4.00 -16.70 -34.70
CA GLU A 576 3.55 -18.07 -34.41
C GLU A 576 3.38 -18.26 -32.90
N ILE A 577 2.22 -18.75 -32.46
CA ILE A 577 1.90 -18.94 -31.04
C ILE A 577 2.18 -20.38 -30.66
N TYR A 578 3.10 -20.58 -29.71
CA TYR A 578 3.52 -21.90 -29.23
C TYR A 578 2.87 -22.29 -27.92
N GLY A 579 2.43 -21.32 -27.12
CA GLY A 579 1.93 -21.56 -25.78
C GLY A 579 1.03 -20.43 -25.29
N VAL A 580 -0.09 -20.79 -24.67
CA VAL A 580 -0.97 -19.86 -23.95
C VAL A 580 -1.24 -20.46 -22.58
N TYR A 581 -0.94 -19.72 -21.52
CA TYR A 581 -1.10 -20.18 -20.14
C TYR A 581 -1.85 -19.17 -19.29
N GLN A 582 -2.85 -19.66 -18.57
CA GLN A 582 -3.65 -18.91 -17.62
C GLN A 582 -3.76 -19.69 -16.31
N ASN A 583 -3.40 -19.05 -15.21
CA ASN A 583 -3.60 -19.55 -13.85
C ASN A 583 -4.08 -18.41 -12.96
N ASP A 584 -5.41 -18.36 -12.74
CA ASP A 584 -6.04 -17.28 -11.97
C ASP A 584 -5.65 -17.32 -10.47
N GLU A 585 -5.34 -18.50 -9.92
CA GLU A 585 -4.94 -18.64 -8.50
C GLU A 585 -3.56 -18.05 -8.21
N ARG A 586 -2.63 -18.21 -9.16
CA ARG A 586 -1.26 -17.66 -9.10
C ARG A 586 -1.12 -16.31 -9.83
N GLU A 587 -2.20 -15.81 -10.42
CA GLU A 587 -2.24 -14.63 -11.28
C GLU A 587 -1.21 -14.66 -12.43
N ILE A 588 -1.06 -15.81 -13.08
CA ILE A 588 -0.11 -16.01 -14.18
C ILE A 588 -0.87 -15.97 -15.51
N TYR A 589 -0.51 -15.02 -16.36
CA TYR A 589 -1.06 -14.86 -17.71
C TYR A 589 0.12 -14.73 -18.67
N LEU A 590 0.32 -15.74 -19.53
CA LEU A 590 1.57 -15.91 -20.26
C LEU A 590 1.35 -16.39 -21.70
N LEU A 591 2.10 -15.80 -22.63
CA LEU A 591 2.23 -16.24 -24.01
C LEU A 591 3.66 -16.74 -24.27
N VAL A 592 3.76 -17.86 -24.97
CA VAL A 592 5.00 -18.32 -25.61
C VAL A 592 4.78 -18.19 -27.11
N MET A 593 5.55 -17.31 -27.74
CA MET A 593 5.38 -17.00 -29.17
C MET A 593 6.73 -16.99 -29.89
N GLU A 594 6.68 -16.93 -31.20
CA GLU A 594 7.86 -16.74 -32.04
C GLU A 594 8.67 -15.53 -31.60
N ARG A 595 9.98 -15.72 -31.47
CA ARG A 595 10.90 -14.60 -31.35
C ARG A 595 11.08 -13.99 -32.73
N LEU A 596 10.51 -12.82 -32.94
CA LEU A 596 10.69 -12.07 -34.18
C LEU A 596 12.16 -11.64 -34.31
N CYS A 597 12.83 -12.15 -35.34
CA CYS A 597 14.20 -11.82 -35.71
C CYS A 597 14.22 -11.45 -37.20
N ASP A 598 15.15 -10.57 -37.61
CA ASP A 598 15.36 -10.19 -39.01
C ASP A 598 14.11 -9.60 -39.71
N MET A 599 13.30 -8.87 -38.94
CA MET A 599 12.10 -8.20 -39.44
C MET A 599 12.44 -6.80 -40.00
N GLU A 600 11.80 -6.43 -41.11
CA GLU A 600 11.90 -5.06 -41.67
C GLU A 600 10.97 -4.11 -40.89
N LEU A 601 11.50 -2.93 -40.54
CA LEU A 601 10.80 -1.84 -39.82
C LEU A 601 10.25 -2.19 -38.41
N MET A 602 10.84 -3.14 -37.70
CA MET A 602 10.47 -3.47 -36.32
C MET A 602 10.81 -2.34 -35.34
N ASP A 603 9.87 -1.98 -34.45
CA ASP A 603 10.02 -0.93 -33.42
C ASP A 603 10.49 0.45 -33.96
N THR A 604 10.01 0.84 -35.13
CA THR A 604 10.44 2.06 -35.85
C THR A 604 9.62 3.31 -35.51
N ALA A 605 8.93 3.33 -34.37
CA ALA A 605 8.07 4.46 -34.03
C ALA A 605 8.83 5.78 -33.86
N ASP A 606 10.04 5.77 -33.30
CA ASP A 606 10.84 6.99 -33.16
C ASP A 606 11.41 7.48 -34.51
N ASP A 607 11.70 6.57 -35.46
CA ASP A 607 12.16 6.90 -36.82
C ASP A 607 11.41 6.11 -37.89
N VAL A 608 10.41 6.78 -38.50
CA VAL A 608 9.57 6.22 -39.56
C VAL A 608 10.10 6.49 -40.97
N SER A 609 11.32 7.00 -41.13
CA SER A 609 11.87 7.35 -42.46
C SER A 609 11.98 6.17 -43.43
N GLY A 610 12.00 4.94 -42.90
CA GLY A 610 11.98 3.71 -43.69
C GLY A 610 10.59 3.29 -44.20
N TRP A 611 9.50 3.89 -43.72
CA TRP A 611 8.14 3.59 -44.18
C TRP A 611 7.89 4.20 -45.55
N THR A 612 7.70 3.35 -46.55
CA THR A 612 7.38 3.76 -47.94
C THR A 612 5.90 3.50 -48.26
N PRO A 613 5.34 4.06 -49.35
CA PRO A 613 3.98 3.74 -49.78
C PRO A 613 3.69 2.23 -49.90
N ASP A 614 4.67 1.44 -50.37
CA ASP A 614 4.53 -0.02 -50.46
C ASP A 614 4.40 -0.69 -49.09
N HIS A 615 5.07 -0.17 -48.06
CA HIS A 615 4.94 -0.67 -46.69
C HIS A 615 3.56 -0.34 -46.11
N ILE A 616 3.07 0.88 -46.35
CA ILE A 616 1.75 1.31 -45.91
C ILE A 616 0.66 0.45 -46.57
N ILE A 617 0.77 0.20 -47.88
CA ILE A 617 -0.11 -0.71 -48.61
C ILE A 617 -0.06 -2.12 -48.04
N ALA A 618 1.13 -2.70 -47.83
CA ALA A 618 1.26 -4.05 -47.28
C ALA A 618 0.69 -4.18 -45.86
N ALA A 619 0.80 -3.12 -45.04
CA ALA A 619 0.18 -3.07 -43.72
C ALA A 619 -1.35 -2.99 -43.81
N ILE A 620 -1.87 -2.16 -44.72
CA ILE A 620 -3.31 -2.03 -44.98
C ILE A 620 -3.91 -3.33 -45.51
N ASP A 621 -3.27 -4.00 -46.47
CA ASP A 621 -3.71 -5.29 -47.01
C ASP A 621 -3.75 -6.36 -45.90
N GLY A 622 -2.70 -6.42 -45.08
CA GLY A 622 -2.61 -7.40 -44.00
C GLY A 622 -3.67 -7.19 -42.91
N ILE A 623 -3.86 -5.95 -42.47
CA ILE A 623 -4.87 -5.66 -41.44
C ILE A 623 -6.29 -5.80 -41.98
N ALA A 624 -6.55 -5.49 -43.25
CA ALA A 624 -7.84 -5.71 -43.91
C ALA A 624 -8.20 -7.21 -43.96
N ASP A 625 -7.25 -8.09 -44.26
CA ASP A 625 -7.48 -9.54 -44.27
C ASP A 625 -7.83 -10.04 -42.84
N ILE A 626 -7.19 -9.50 -41.80
CA ILE A 626 -7.53 -9.79 -40.39
C ILE A 626 -8.94 -9.25 -40.04
N HIS A 627 -9.22 -7.99 -40.35
CA HIS A 627 -10.52 -7.36 -40.10
C HIS A 627 -11.67 -8.11 -40.78
N SER A 628 -11.43 -8.72 -41.94
CA SER A 628 -12.43 -9.51 -42.68
C SER A 628 -12.94 -10.76 -41.93
N ILE A 629 -12.25 -11.20 -40.86
CA ILE A 629 -12.62 -12.39 -40.07
C ILE A 629 -13.88 -12.13 -39.24
N TRP A 630 -13.98 -10.93 -38.67
CA TRP A 630 -15.03 -10.53 -37.72
C TRP A 630 -15.99 -9.48 -38.27
N LEU A 631 -15.74 -8.94 -39.46
CA LEU A 631 -16.62 -7.96 -40.10
C LEU A 631 -18.03 -8.56 -40.32
N GLY A 632 -19.07 -7.93 -39.76
CA GLY A 632 -20.45 -8.44 -39.80
C GLY A 632 -20.74 -9.59 -38.82
N ARG A 633 -19.83 -9.87 -37.89
CA ARG A 633 -19.98 -10.83 -36.78
C ARG A 633 -19.88 -10.12 -35.43
N GLU A 634 -20.33 -8.87 -35.34
CA GLU A 634 -20.22 -8.05 -34.14
C GLU A 634 -20.92 -8.67 -32.93
N ASP A 635 -22.10 -9.27 -33.16
CA ASP A 635 -22.89 -9.92 -32.10
C ASP A 635 -22.17 -11.12 -31.49
N GLU A 636 -21.45 -11.91 -32.30
CA GLU A 636 -20.64 -13.04 -31.84
C GLU A 636 -19.43 -12.56 -31.03
N LEU A 637 -18.81 -11.45 -31.46
CA LEU A 637 -17.66 -10.87 -30.79
C LEU A 637 -18.03 -10.21 -29.46
N CYS A 638 -19.18 -9.51 -29.40
CA CYS A 638 -19.72 -8.91 -28.17
C CYS A 638 -20.06 -9.94 -27.09
N GLN A 639 -20.34 -11.20 -27.48
CA GLN A 639 -20.65 -12.28 -26.55
C GLN A 639 -19.40 -12.93 -25.95
N GLN A 640 -18.21 -12.57 -26.43
CA GLN A 640 -16.96 -13.15 -25.93
C GLN A 640 -16.64 -12.63 -24.51
N PRO A 641 -16.38 -13.52 -23.54
CA PRO A 641 -16.14 -13.12 -22.15
C PRO A 641 -14.85 -12.29 -21.97
N TRP A 642 -13.90 -12.43 -22.89
CA TRP A 642 -12.62 -11.71 -22.90
C TRP A 642 -12.72 -10.30 -23.50
N LEU A 643 -13.89 -9.91 -24.03
CA LEU A 643 -14.19 -8.57 -24.52
C LEU A 643 -15.33 -7.92 -23.71
N PRO A 644 -15.14 -7.66 -22.40
CA PRO A 644 -16.23 -7.25 -21.52
C PRO A 644 -16.74 -5.82 -21.79
N TYR A 645 -15.95 -4.98 -22.47
CA TYR A 645 -16.18 -3.54 -22.49
C TYR A 645 -15.87 -2.85 -23.83
N PRO A 646 -16.57 -3.20 -24.94
CA PRO A 646 -16.40 -2.49 -26.20
C PRO A 646 -16.86 -1.01 -26.10
N PRO A 647 -16.24 -0.09 -26.86
CA PRO A 647 -16.61 1.32 -26.88
C PRO A 647 -18.01 1.54 -27.50
N THR A 648 -18.80 2.41 -26.87
CA THR A 648 -20.12 2.86 -27.37
C THR A 648 -20.29 4.35 -27.11
N ALA A 649 -21.20 5.02 -27.83
CA ALA A 649 -21.49 6.44 -27.65
C ALA A 649 -21.80 6.78 -26.17
N GLU A 650 -22.68 5.99 -25.55
CA GLU A 650 -23.08 6.18 -24.15
C GLU A 650 -21.88 6.06 -23.19
N ARG A 651 -21.02 5.06 -23.42
CA ARG A 651 -19.85 4.81 -22.57
C ARG A 651 -18.82 5.91 -22.71
N MET A 652 -18.48 6.28 -23.95
CA MET A 652 -17.51 7.33 -24.25
C MET A 652 -17.99 8.71 -23.78
N GLN A 653 -19.29 8.96 -23.84
CA GLN A 653 -19.91 10.14 -23.25
C GLN A 653 -19.83 10.13 -21.72
N ALA A 654 -20.14 8.98 -21.09
CA ALA A 654 -20.07 8.85 -19.63
C ALA A 654 -18.67 9.12 -19.07
N VAL A 655 -17.62 8.89 -19.87
CA VAL A 655 -16.23 9.14 -19.49
C VAL A 655 -15.65 10.44 -20.06
N SER A 656 -16.45 11.30 -20.71
CA SER A 656 -15.95 12.56 -21.28
C SER A 656 -15.21 13.50 -20.31
N PRO A 657 -15.59 13.62 -19.01
CA PRO A 657 -14.81 14.41 -18.06
C PRO A 657 -13.39 13.90 -17.85
N PHE A 658 -13.17 12.58 -18.02
CA PHE A 658 -11.84 11.97 -17.94
C PHE A 658 -10.98 12.40 -19.15
N TRP A 659 -11.54 12.29 -20.36
CA TRP A 659 -10.86 12.71 -21.58
C TRP A 659 -10.52 14.20 -21.59
N GLU A 660 -11.44 15.05 -21.12
CA GLU A 660 -11.15 16.48 -20.97
C GLU A 660 -10.04 16.74 -19.95
N GLY A 661 -10.03 16.00 -18.84
CA GLY A 661 -8.97 16.09 -17.83
C GLY A 661 -7.58 15.76 -18.39
N LEU A 662 -7.48 14.74 -19.25
CA LEU A 662 -6.24 14.39 -19.95
C LEU A 662 -5.76 15.51 -20.87
N ALA A 663 -6.67 16.08 -21.66
CA ALA A 663 -6.32 17.16 -22.58
C ALA A 663 -5.85 18.43 -21.84
N VAL A 664 -6.46 18.74 -20.69
CA VAL A 664 -6.01 19.85 -19.83
C VAL A 664 -4.60 19.57 -19.30
N GLN A 665 -4.36 18.37 -18.78
CA GLN A 665 -3.03 17.99 -18.30
C GLN A 665 -1.99 18.03 -19.43
N ALA A 666 -2.31 17.53 -20.62
CA ALA A 666 -1.41 17.58 -21.77
C ALA A 666 -1.06 19.02 -22.17
N GLN A 667 -2.01 19.96 -22.06
CA GLN A 667 -1.74 21.38 -22.28
C GLN A 667 -0.79 21.97 -21.23
N ASP A 668 -0.97 21.59 -19.95
CA ASP A 668 -0.16 22.11 -18.85
C ASP A 668 1.28 21.55 -18.88
N GLU A 669 1.43 20.27 -19.21
CA GLU A 669 2.72 19.57 -19.23
C GLU A 669 3.50 19.82 -20.53
N PHE A 670 2.80 19.93 -21.67
CA PHE A 670 3.42 20.02 -23.00
C PHE A 670 2.93 21.22 -23.84
N PRO A 671 2.97 22.45 -23.30
CA PRO A 671 2.45 23.63 -23.99
C PRO A 671 3.16 23.96 -25.32
N GLU A 672 4.36 23.43 -25.53
CA GLU A 672 5.19 23.64 -26.72
C GLU A 672 4.63 22.98 -27.98
N TRP A 673 3.94 21.84 -27.85
CA TRP A 673 3.29 21.14 -28.97
C TRP A 673 1.80 20.85 -28.78
N PHE A 674 1.25 20.98 -27.56
CA PHE A 674 -0.19 20.97 -27.27
C PHE A 674 -0.67 22.33 -26.75
N THR A 675 -1.15 23.19 -27.66
CA THR A 675 -1.46 24.59 -27.36
C THR A 675 -2.88 24.80 -26.81
N ALA A 676 -3.18 26.02 -26.34
CA ALA A 676 -4.56 26.39 -25.97
C ALA A 676 -5.57 26.25 -27.12
N SER A 677 -5.12 26.43 -28.38
CA SER A 677 -5.96 26.22 -29.56
C SER A 677 -6.28 24.74 -29.76
N ASP A 678 -5.32 23.86 -29.44
CA ASP A 678 -5.51 22.41 -29.48
C ASP A 678 -6.51 21.95 -28.42
N LEU A 679 -6.38 22.44 -27.18
CA LEU A 679 -7.37 22.14 -26.14
C LEU A 679 -8.78 22.60 -26.55
N ALA A 680 -8.89 23.78 -27.19
CA ALA A 680 -10.16 24.26 -27.70
C ALA A 680 -10.71 23.37 -28.84
N MET A 681 -9.85 22.85 -29.72
CA MET A 681 -10.23 21.88 -30.76
C MET A 681 -10.70 20.57 -30.13
N PHE A 682 -9.92 20.01 -29.20
CA PHE A 682 -10.26 18.80 -28.45
C PHE A 682 -11.64 18.90 -27.81
N ARG A 683 -11.90 20.00 -27.07
CA ARG A 683 -13.20 20.28 -26.44
C ARG A 683 -14.36 20.34 -27.44
N ARG A 684 -14.15 20.95 -28.61
CA ARG A 684 -15.19 20.99 -29.67
C ARG A 684 -15.50 19.59 -30.19
N ILE A 685 -14.47 18.79 -30.47
CA ILE A 685 -14.64 17.41 -30.95
C ILE A 685 -15.32 16.56 -29.88
N LEU A 686 -14.87 16.65 -28.62
CA LEU A 686 -15.47 15.95 -27.48
C LEU A 686 -16.95 16.32 -27.28
N ALA A 687 -17.29 17.61 -27.35
CA ALA A 687 -18.67 18.07 -27.22
C ALA A 687 -19.59 17.59 -28.37
N ALA A 688 -19.05 17.45 -29.58
CA ALA A 688 -19.77 16.94 -30.74
C ALA A 688 -19.83 15.40 -30.80
N MET A 689 -19.22 14.69 -29.84
CA MET A 689 -19.14 13.22 -29.83
C MET A 689 -20.47 12.51 -30.07
N PRO A 690 -21.58 12.85 -29.40
CA PRO A 690 -22.84 12.16 -29.63
C PRO A 690 -23.37 12.26 -31.07
N GLN A 691 -22.89 13.23 -31.86
CA GLN A 691 -23.32 13.44 -33.25
C GLN A 691 -22.45 12.62 -34.21
N TRP A 692 -21.13 12.76 -34.13
CA TRP A 692 -20.23 12.02 -35.04
C TRP A 692 -20.10 10.54 -34.67
N TRP A 693 -20.40 10.14 -33.43
CA TRP A 693 -20.44 8.73 -33.05
C TRP A 693 -21.59 7.95 -33.72
N GLN A 694 -22.69 8.63 -34.10
CA GLN A 694 -23.78 7.97 -34.83
C GLN A 694 -23.31 7.40 -36.16
N THR A 695 -22.37 8.08 -36.83
CA THR A 695 -21.72 7.56 -38.02
C THR A 695 -20.96 6.28 -37.70
N LEU A 696 -20.15 6.25 -36.63
CA LEU A 696 -19.43 5.03 -36.21
C LEU A 696 -20.38 3.87 -35.86
N ASP A 697 -21.53 4.16 -35.24
CA ASP A 697 -22.53 3.14 -34.91
C ASP A 697 -23.29 2.61 -36.13
N SER A 698 -23.35 3.38 -37.23
CA SER A 698 -23.95 2.94 -38.49
C SER A 698 -23.00 2.07 -39.35
N MET A 699 -21.71 2.05 -39.01
CA MET A 699 -20.68 1.34 -39.75
C MET A 699 -20.55 -0.11 -39.30
N PRO A 700 -20.18 -1.03 -40.21
CA PRO A 700 -19.80 -2.38 -39.81
C PRO A 700 -18.55 -2.31 -38.93
N LYS A 701 -18.54 -3.10 -37.85
CA LYS A 701 -17.43 -3.16 -36.89
C LYS A 701 -16.76 -4.53 -36.96
N THR A 702 -15.54 -4.59 -36.46
CA THR A 702 -14.73 -5.81 -36.45
C THR A 702 -13.81 -5.82 -35.24
N LEU A 703 -13.08 -6.91 -35.03
CA LEU A 703 -11.97 -6.95 -34.09
C LEU A 703 -10.81 -6.14 -34.66
N ILE A 704 -10.57 -4.96 -34.09
CA ILE A 704 -9.43 -4.11 -34.42
C ILE A 704 -8.27 -4.37 -33.46
N HIS A 705 -7.05 -4.04 -33.87
CA HIS A 705 -5.86 -4.10 -33.02
C HIS A 705 -5.90 -3.01 -31.95
N ASN A 706 -6.38 -1.81 -32.30
CA ASN A 706 -6.54 -0.66 -31.41
C ASN A 706 -5.21 -0.13 -30.82
N ASP A 707 -4.09 -0.48 -31.44
CA ASP A 707 -2.73 -0.01 -31.14
C ASP A 707 -1.86 -0.27 -32.38
N PHE A 708 -2.42 -0.03 -33.58
CA PHE A 708 -1.82 -0.44 -34.86
C PHE A 708 -0.87 0.64 -35.38
N ASN A 709 0.36 0.58 -34.90
CA ASN A 709 1.40 1.56 -35.19
C ASN A 709 2.78 0.87 -35.34
N PRO A 710 3.84 1.58 -35.76
CA PRO A 710 5.17 1.00 -36.01
C PRO A 710 5.89 0.35 -34.81
N ARG A 711 5.34 0.45 -33.59
CA ARG A 711 5.82 -0.29 -32.41
C ARG A 711 5.33 -1.73 -32.39
N ASN A 712 4.20 -1.97 -33.05
CA ASN A 712 3.44 -3.22 -32.98
C ASN A 712 3.30 -3.88 -34.36
N ALA A 713 3.92 -3.30 -35.39
CA ALA A 713 3.90 -3.79 -36.76
C ALA A 713 5.34 -3.89 -37.30
N ALA A 714 5.61 -4.98 -38.01
CA ALA A 714 6.86 -5.19 -38.74
C ALA A 714 6.59 -6.03 -39.99
N PHE A 715 7.59 -6.20 -40.87
CA PHE A 715 7.41 -6.92 -42.13
C PHE A 715 8.37 -8.10 -42.26
N ARG A 716 7.84 -9.23 -42.72
CA ARG A 716 8.62 -10.39 -43.15
C ARG A 716 8.98 -10.24 -44.62
N SER A 717 10.24 -10.49 -44.94
CA SER A 717 10.67 -10.70 -46.32
C SER A 717 10.18 -12.07 -46.80
N THR A 718 9.35 -12.10 -47.84
CA THR A 718 8.85 -13.33 -48.46
C THR A 718 9.18 -13.35 -49.95
N PRO A 719 9.18 -14.52 -50.62
CA PRO A 719 9.37 -14.59 -52.07
C PRO A 719 8.31 -13.82 -52.87
N GLU A 720 7.11 -13.64 -52.30
CA GLU A 720 5.98 -12.92 -52.90
C GLU A 720 6.02 -11.40 -52.63
N GLY A 721 6.99 -10.92 -51.85
CA GLY A 721 7.09 -9.52 -51.41
C GLY A 721 7.17 -9.40 -49.89
N ARG A 722 6.72 -8.28 -49.35
CA ARG A 722 6.70 -8.04 -47.90
C ARG A 722 5.37 -8.49 -47.32
N ARG A 723 5.41 -9.08 -46.13
CA ARG A 723 4.20 -9.52 -45.42
C ARG A 723 4.15 -8.90 -44.03
N LEU A 724 3.03 -8.27 -43.69
CA LEU A 724 2.78 -7.73 -42.35
C LEU A 724 2.94 -8.83 -41.28
N CYS A 725 3.53 -8.46 -40.16
CA CYS A 725 3.49 -9.18 -38.90
C CYS A 725 3.12 -8.18 -37.80
N VAL A 726 1.93 -8.33 -37.23
CA VAL A 726 1.39 -7.47 -36.17
C VAL A 726 1.34 -8.25 -34.85
N TYR A 727 1.77 -7.60 -33.78
CA TYR A 727 1.95 -8.18 -32.44
C TYR A 727 1.52 -7.18 -31.37
N ASP A 728 1.39 -7.64 -30.11
CA ASP A 728 0.87 -6.87 -28.98
C ASP A 728 -0.65 -6.55 -29.07
N TRP A 729 -1.48 -7.60 -29.08
CA TRP A 729 -2.94 -7.48 -29.18
C TRP A 729 -3.62 -7.18 -27.83
N GLU A 730 -2.91 -6.56 -26.88
CA GLU A 730 -3.38 -6.25 -25.52
C GLU A 730 -4.64 -5.39 -25.51
N LEU A 731 -4.71 -4.46 -26.46
CA LEU A 731 -5.72 -3.41 -26.52
C LEU A 731 -6.83 -3.67 -27.53
N ALA A 732 -6.80 -4.84 -28.18
CA ALA A 732 -7.75 -5.24 -29.20
C ALA A 732 -9.19 -5.01 -28.75
N THR A 733 -10.08 -4.57 -29.64
CA THR A 733 -11.47 -4.32 -29.28
C THR A 733 -12.40 -4.39 -30.48
N LEU A 734 -13.71 -4.33 -30.24
CA LEU A 734 -14.69 -4.16 -31.29
C LEU A 734 -14.79 -2.67 -31.66
N HIS A 735 -14.43 -2.32 -32.89
CA HIS A 735 -14.58 -0.96 -33.40
C HIS A 735 -14.67 -0.96 -34.94
N VAL A 736 -14.82 0.22 -35.56
CA VAL A 736 -14.73 0.35 -37.02
C VAL A 736 -13.29 0.09 -37.49
N PRO A 737 -13.09 -0.65 -38.59
CA PRO A 737 -11.75 -1.06 -39.08
C PRO A 737 -10.86 0.12 -39.48
N GLN A 738 -11.45 1.26 -39.86
CA GLN A 738 -10.73 2.50 -40.18
C GLN A 738 -9.89 3.03 -39.02
N HIS A 739 -10.18 2.63 -37.78
CA HIS A 739 -9.45 3.09 -36.60
C HIS A 739 -7.98 2.65 -36.62
N ASP A 740 -7.70 1.38 -36.95
CA ASP A 740 -6.32 0.90 -37.07
C ASP A 740 -5.58 1.64 -38.20
N VAL A 741 -6.25 1.85 -39.33
CA VAL A 741 -5.66 2.57 -40.48
C VAL A 741 -5.41 4.05 -40.14
N ALA A 742 -6.32 4.70 -39.41
CA ALA A 742 -6.13 6.06 -38.94
C ALA A 742 -4.89 6.16 -38.05
N GLU A 743 -4.74 5.24 -37.10
CA GLU A 743 -3.59 5.19 -36.22
C GLU A 743 -2.27 4.98 -36.99
N LEU A 744 -2.23 3.99 -37.90
CA LEU A 744 -1.06 3.75 -38.74
C LEU A 744 -0.66 5.00 -39.51
N LEU A 745 -1.59 5.60 -40.24
CA LEU A 745 -1.33 6.77 -41.09
C LEU A 745 -0.84 7.97 -40.26
N ILE A 746 -1.39 8.19 -39.08
CA ILE A 746 -0.94 9.28 -38.19
C ILE A 746 0.49 9.06 -37.70
N PHE A 747 0.93 7.81 -37.52
CA PHE A 747 2.29 7.51 -37.09
C PHE A 747 3.33 7.58 -38.21
N VAL A 748 2.98 7.12 -39.41
CA VAL A 748 3.93 6.91 -40.53
C VAL A 748 3.95 8.07 -41.53
N LEU A 749 2.91 8.91 -41.58
CA LEU A 749 2.91 10.15 -42.34
C LEU A 749 3.48 11.32 -41.52
N ASP A 750 3.70 12.44 -42.18
CA ASP A 750 4.25 13.66 -41.58
C ASP A 750 3.27 14.85 -41.63
N GLU A 751 3.72 16.01 -41.11
CA GLU A 751 2.94 17.25 -41.10
C GLU A 751 2.66 17.84 -42.50
N HIS A 752 3.21 17.26 -43.56
CA HIS A 752 2.99 17.64 -44.96
C HIS A 752 1.98 16.74 -45.69
N ALA A 753 1.40 15.74 -45.01
CA ALA A 753 0.35 14.89 -45.56
C ALA A 753 -0.75 15.69 -46.29
N THR A 754 -1.29 15.10 -47.35
CA THR A 754 -2.34 15.72 -48.20
C THR A 754 -3.66 14.96 -48.10
N ARG A 755 -4.77 15.62 -48.45
CA ARG A 755 -6.09 14.97 -48.42
C ARG A 755 -6.18 13.87 -49.48
N GLU A 756 -5.55 14.08 -50.63
CA GLU A 756 -5.47 13.12 -51.72
C GLU A 756 -4.73 11.84 -51.30
N GLU A 757 -3.62 12.00 -50.57
CA GLU A 757 -2.85 10.88 -50.03
C GLU A 757 -3.63 10.09 -48.98
N LEU A 758 -4.30 10.78 -48.05
CA LEU A 758 -5.19 10.12 -47.08
C LEU A 758 -6.33 9.38 -47.79
N ARG A 759 -7.00 10.01 -48.76
CA ARG A 759 -8.07 9.38 -49.55
C ARG A 759 -7.56 8.16 -50.30
N HIS A 760 -6.34 8.21 -50.84
CA HIS A 760 -5.73 7.09 -51.53
C HIS A 760 -5.61 5.85 -50.62
N TYR A 761 -5.01 5.99 -49.44
CA TYR A 761 -4.83 4.87 -48.52
C TYR A 761 -6.15 4.39 -47.90
N VAL A 762 -7.07 5.29 -47.57
CA VAL A 762 -8.38 4.92 -47.00
C VAL A 762 -9.25 4.18 -48.02
N GLU A 763 -9.23 4.62 -49.28
CA GLU A 763 -9.93 3.92 -50.36
C GLU A 763 -9.28 2.57 -50.67
N HIS A 764 -7.95 2.49 -50.64
CA HIS A 764 -7.24 1.22 -50.78
C HIS A 764 -7.63 0.22 -49.68
N HIS A 765 -7.70 0.67 -48.42
CA HIS A 765 -8.19 -0.15 -47.31
C HIS A 765 -9.61 -0.66 -47.52
N ARG A 766 -10.53 0.21 -48.00
CA ARG A 766 -11.91 -0.18 -48.31
C ARG A 766 -11.92 -1.31 -49.34
N GLN A 767 -11.19 -1.15 -50.45
CA GLN A 767 -11.12 -2.12 -51.55
C GLN A 767 -10.52 -3.45 -51.09
N ALA A 768 -9.43 -3.42 -50.33
CA ALA A 768 -8.80 -4.61 -49.76
C ALA A 768 -9.76 -5.37 -48.84
N LEU A 769 -10.50 -4.65 -47.98
CA LEU A 769 -11.47 -5.25 -47.08
C LEU A 769 -12.72 -5.78 -47.80
N GLU A 770 -13.24 -5.08 -48.82
CA GLU A 770 -14.31 -5.60 -49.68
C GLU A 770 -13.89 -6.92 -50.34
N GLN A 771 -12.66 -6.96 -50.87
CA GLN A 771 -12.12 -8.14 -51.53
C GLN A 771 -11.95 -9.33 -50.55
N ALA A 772 -11.46 -9.06 -49.34
CA ALA A 772 -11.24 -10.10 -48.33
C ALA A 772 -12.53 -10.59 -47.66
N SER A 773 -13.50 -9.69 -47.42
CA SER A 773 -14.76 -10.00 -46.73
C SER A 773 -15.89 -10.44 -47.67
N GLY A 774 -15.83 -10.06 -48.94
CA GLY A 774 -16.93 -10.23 -49.90
C GLY A 774 -18.14 -9.31 -49.66
N GLN A 775 -18.03 -8.34 -48.75
CA GLN A 775 -19.08 -7.35 -48.48
C GLN A 775 -18.88 -6.10 -49.34
N SER A 776 -19.99 -5.46 -49.75
CA SER A 776 -19.93 -4.17 -50.44
C SER A 776 -19.97 -3.02 -49.43
N LEU A 777 -19.03 -2.10 -49.56
CA LEU A 777 -18.78 -0.99 -48.63
C LEU A 777 -18.89 0.34 -49.38
N ASP A 778 -19.75 1.24 -48.93
CA ASP A 778 -19.94 2.55 -49.58
C ASP A 778 -18.69 3.45 -49.44
N PRO A 779 -18.11 3.97 -50.54
CA PRO A 779 -16.89 4.78 -50.49
C PRO A 779 -16.99 6.08 -49.67
N GLU A 780 -18.11 6.80 -49.76
CA GLU A 780 -18.25 8.08 -49.06
C GLU A 780 -18.52 7.85 -47.57
N LEU A 781 -19.36 6.87 -47.23
CA LEU A 781 -19.59 6.48 -45.84
C LEU A 781 -18.30 5.91 -45.21
N TRP A 782 -17.46 5.20 -45.98
CA TRP A 782 -16.17 4.71 -45.52
C TRP A 782 -15.21 5.83 -45.15
N TRP A 783 -15.17 6.89 -45.97
CA TRP A 783 -14.40 8.10 -45.70
C TRP A 783 -14.94 8.84 -44.47
N GLU A 784 -16.26 8.96 -44.33
CA GLU A 784 -16.88 9.54 -43.11
C GLU A 784 -16.55 8.73 -41.85
N GLY A 785 -16.54 7.39 -41.94
CA GLY A 785 -16.11 6.49 -40.87
C GLY A 785 -14.65 6.74 -40.47
N PHE A 786 -13.75 6.92 -41.44
CA PHE A 786 -12.36 7.31 -41.18
C PHE A 786 -12.26 8.66 -40.47
N CYS A 787 -13.01 9.67 -40.92
CA CYS A 787 -13.04 10.98 -40.26
C CYS A 787 -13.45 10.87 -38.79
N CYS A 788 -14.42 10.01 -38.47
CA CYS A 788 -14.86 9.80 -37.09
C CYS A 788 -13.86 8.96 -36.29
N ALA A 789 -13.19 7.99 -36.91
CA ALA A 789 -12.14 7.20 -36.27
C ALA A 789 -10.93 8.07 -35.86
N VAL A 790 -10.53 9.06 -36.68
CA VAL A 790 -9.48 10.04 -36.30
C VAL A 790 -9.88 10.86 -35.08
N LYS A 791 -11.16 11.25 -34.98
CA LYS A 791 -11.70 11.99 -33.82
C LYS A 791 -11.70 11.15 -32.55
N ASP A 792 -12.09 9.88 -32.65
CA ASP A 792 -12.02 8.94 -31.54
C ASP A 792 -10.56 8.70 -31.10
N LEU A 793 -9.64 8.51 -32.05
CA LEU A 793 -8.22 8.30 -31.77
C LEU A 793 -7.61 9.48 -30.99
N LEU A 794 -7.95 10.73 -31.34
CA LEU A 794 -7.54 11.91 -30.58
C LEU A 794 -8.02 11.84 -29.12
N ILE A 795 -9.30 11.52 -28.91
CA ILE A 795 -9.96 11.56 -27.60
C ILE A 795 -9.50 10.43 -26.70
N ASN A 796 -9.40 9.22 -27.26
CA ASN A 796 -9.20 8.00 -26.52
C ASN A 796 -7.70 7.63 -26.47
N ARG A 797 -7.13 7.24 -27.61
CA ARG A 797 -5.80 6.61 -27.65
C ARG A 797 -4.65 7.61 -27.51
N ILE A 798 -4.65 8.70 -28.29
CA ILE A 798 -3.60 9.72 -28.23
C ILE A 798 -3.59 10.41 -26.86
N ALA A 799 -4.77 10.68 -26.28
CA ALA A 799 -4.86 11.19 -24.91
C ALA A 799 -4.20 10.24 -23.90
N MET A 800 -4.40 8.92 -24.00
CA MET A 800 -3.72 7.95 -23.15
C MET A 800 -2.20 7.92 -23.38
N TYR A 801 -1.72 8.05 -24.62
CA TYR A 801 -0.29 8.16 -24.87
C TYR A 801 0.31 9.43 -24.28
N THR A 802 -0.37 10.58 -24.35
CA THR A 802 0.15 11.81 -23.71
C THR A 802 0.30 11.64 -22.20
N MET A 803 -0.60 10.90 -21.55
CA MET A 803 -0.47 10.56 -20.14
C MET A 803 0.72 9.64 -19.87
N ALA A 804 0.91 8.60 -20.70
CA ALA A 804 2.08 7.74 -20.60
C ALA A 804 3.38 8.53 -20.85
N HIS A 805 3.35 9.52 -21.74
CA HIS A 805 4.46 10.41 -22.05
C HIS A 805 4.88 11.28 -20.86
N THR A 806 3.94 11.67 -19.99
CA THR A 806 4.24 12.35 -18.71
C THR A 806 5.04 11.45 -17.76
N ALA A 807 4.81 10.13 -17.80
CA ALA A 807 5.51 9.17 -16.94
C ALA A 807 6.88 8.78 -17.52
N LYS A 808 6.96 8.62 -18.84
CA LYS A 808 8.17 8.26 -19.59
C LYS A 808 8.17 9.00 -20.92
N HIS A 809 9.24 9.72 -21.20
CA HIS A 809 9.38 10.42 -22.48
C HIS A 809 9.45 9.42 -23.66
N TYR A 810 8.69 9.70 -24.71
CA TYR A 810 8.61 8.98 -25.98
C TYR A 810 8.89 9.95 -27.12
N GLU A 811 9.97 9.74 -27.89
CA GLU A 811 10.45 10.74 -28.87
C GLU A 811 9.44 10.95 -30.02
N PHE A 812 8.70 9.91 -30.41
CA PHE A 812 7.70 9.99 -31.46
C PHE A 812 6.48 10.89 -31.15
N MET A 813 6.19 11.21 -29.87
CA MET A 813 4.89 11.79 -29.49
C MET A 813 4.59 13.14 -30.11
N GLU A 814 5.58 14.03 -30.15
CA GLU A 814 5.42 15.35 -30.76
C GLU A 814 5.13 15.24 -32.26
N ARG A 815 5.87 14.37 -32.98
CA ARG A 815 5.67 14.12 -34.41
C ARG A 815 4.27 13.59 -34.69
N VAL A 816 3.86 12.55 -33.96
CA VAL A 816 2.53 11.92 -34.06
C VAL A 816 1.43 12.95 -33.83
N TYR A 817 1.56 13.80 -32.80
CA TYR A 817 0.55 14.83 -32.52
C TYR A 817 0.49 15.90 -33.61
N ARG A 818 1.63 16.33 -34.17
CA ARG A 818 1.68 17.28 -35.29
C ARG A 818 1.02 16.72 -36.55
N THR A 819 1.29 15.45 -36.89
CA THR A 819 0.63 14.75 -38.00
C THR A 819 -0.88 14.64 -37.75
N LEU A 820 -1.31 14.26 -36.54
CA LEU A 820 -2.73 14.21 -36.17
C LEU A 820 -3.42 15.57 -36.35
N ARG A 821 -2.80 16.67 -35.89
CA ARG A 821 -3.32 18.03 -36.08
C ARG A 821 -3.46 18.37 -37.57
N ARG A 822 -2.48 17.98 -38.39
CA ARG A 822 -2.53 18.15 -39.85
C ARG A 822 -3.70 17.37 -40.45
N VAL A 823 -3.85 16.10 -40.09
CA VAL A 823 -4.95 15.24 -40.57
C VAL A 823 -6.29 15.86 -40.21
N LEU A 824 -6.52 16.24 -38.94
CA LEU A 824 -7.77 16.88 -38.51
C LEU A 824 -8.13 18.11 -39.34
N HIS A 825 -7.16 18.98 -39.65
CA HIS A 825 -7.41 20.13 -40.53
C HIS A 825 -7.80 19.76 -41.97
N LEU A 826 -7.27 18.65 -42.51
CA LEU A 826 -7.62 18.17 -43.85
C LEU A 826 -9.02 17.55 -43.92
N LEU A 827 -9.56 17.10 -42.78
CA LEU A 827 -10.91 16.54 -42.69
C LEU A 827 -11.99 17.64 -42.64
N ASP A 828 -11.66 18.79 -42.06
CA ASP A 828 -12.56 19.96 -41.95
C ASP A 828 -12.55 20.86 -43.21
N ALA A 829 -11.53 20.73 -44.06
CA ALA A 829 -11.42 21.37 -45.39
C ALA A 829 -12.18 20.57 -46.45
#